data_AF-A0A9W9PTG0-F1
#
_entry.id   AF-A0A9W9PTG0-F1
#
_cell.length_a   1.000
_cell.length_b   1.000
_cell.length_c   1.000
_cell.angle_alpha   90.00
_cell.angle_beta   90.00
_cell.angle_gamma   90.00
#
_symmetry.space_group_name_H-M   'P 1'
#
loop_
_entity.id
_entity.type
_entity.pdbx_description
1 polymer ?
#
loop_
_entity_poly.entity_id
_entity_poly.type
_entity_poly.pdbx_seq_one_letter_code
_entity_poly.pdbx_strand_id
1 'polypeptide(L)'
;MIDITAQFDTEQKVPKSFITPQYRPVTIINTIAMIDWTTIFTWGQGIPTLLLTALLVLYWYIRIPSDMPKNIPTIPIYISLLGLWSDMGQDDIFDRWLRIPLEKHGAVRIWFAGRWNILATRPQFLVDMFRHEDVYAKAGSQKKIPWSVIAALVGDNIINAHGQNWKLYTSIMKSGLQRRITDSGPLLEKSRLFVDILLEEQEKPGEKGVVVNPIIQRWALSCMGISFMNVDLEALERPGQRLEELQTIIKKTLFKPLFFNFPDLDKYPTIFPKRRAAFAIMQEFGDLLVSTVQHRIHTTSTDGDQVVDLLDRALKENKITLEQYRANLKVTFLTAHENAQQLLNSTIYVLGTNKTIQSTLRTEVLCTNTTSPSPDLLNSLPYLTSTILELLRLYPPVSQLINRVTTSPSTLGGVIPIPSHTWVGWNAYGVHTDTTIWGPDARDFKPERWGMDVKSIQATVRSKTTACHFIAFNAHSRKCLGQGFAMLQMKVLMFELVWRAEWDVHPGYELKLTSGGIMAPLGLRVIFREPRTLTVEADLLFADALDRITEHDIPVIPGAAAPIVEKLVENEALEIELIQTYANLNPTRPPILFSVCMGAFLLAAAKRLSGLTVTTHRYALDNLEDLCSRVHGDQQPTHIVYRRFVDGGYLDGTRVQMITSGGISSGLDDTFYLVCRLLNAEIAAHIS
;
A
#
# COMPACT_ATOMS: atom_id res chain seq x y z
N MET A 1 -18.93 42.24 -22.51
CA MET A 1 -18.13 43.46 -22.71
C MET A 1 -18.50 44.40 -21.58
N ILE A 2 -17.86 44.25 -20.41
CA ILE A 2 -18.03 45.10 -19.23
C ILE A 2 -16.65 45.22 -18.60
N ASP A 3 -16.30 46.45 -18.26
CA ASP A 3 -14.98 47.03 -18.00
C ASP A 3 -14.11 46.30 -16.97
N ILE A 4 -12.83 46.14 -17.33
CA ILE A 4 -11.74 45.64 -16.49
C ILE A 4 -10.81 46.80 -16.22
N THR A 5 -11.08 47.60 -15.18
CA THR A 5 -10.15 48.60 -14.63
C THR A 5 -10.63 49.06 -13.26
N ALA A 6 -10.25 48.34 -12.21
CA ALA A 6 -10.22 48.89 -10.86
C ALA A 6 -9.09 48.23 -10.06
N GLN A 7 -8.13 49.08 -9.69
CA GLN A 7 -6.92 48.86 -8.92
C GLN A 7 -7.01 47.79 -7.81
N PHE A 8 -6.05 46.86 -7.85
CA PHE A 8 -5.67 46.03 -6.72
C PHE A 8 -5.04 46.91 -5.63
N ASP A 9 -5.84 47.32 -4.65
CA ASP A 9 -5.32 47.80 -3.37
C ASP A 9 -5.26 46.61 -2.40
N THR A 10 -4.07 46.02 -2.27
CA THR A 10 -3.81 44.84 -1.44
C THR A 10 -3.22 45.25 -0.09
N GLU A 11 -4.02 45.91 0.74
CA GLU A 11 -3.78 45.98 2.19
C GLU A 11 -4.83 45.15 2.96
N GLN A 12 -4.68 43.83 2.92
CA GLN A 12 -5.32 42.99 3.94
C GLN A 12 -4.55 43.11 5.26
N LYS A 13 -5.01 44.02 6.12
CA LYS A 13 -4.68 44.02 7.55
C LYS A 13 -5.23 42.75 8.20
N VAL A 14 -4.36 41.76 8.43
CA VAL A 14 -4.62 40.62 9.30
C VAL A 14 -4.98 41.13 10.70
N PRO A 15 -6.05 40.63 11.36
CA PRO A 15 -6.37 41.02 12.73
C PRO A 15 -5.20 40.69 13.67
N LYS A 16 -4.68 41.72 14.37
CA LYS A 16 -3.53 41.61 15.30
C LYS A 16 -3.79 40.76 16.55
N SER A 17 -4.96 40.16 16.73
CA SER A 17 -5.38 39.53 18.00
C SER A 17 -5.11 38.03 18.15
N PHE A 18 -4.46 37.36 17.19
CA PHE A 18 -4.03 35.95 17.33
C PHE A 18 -2.55 35.68 17.01
N ILE A 19 -1.73 36.74 16.97
CA ILE A 19 -0.28 36.62 16.95
C ILE A 19 0.22 36.84 18.38
N THR A 20 0.30 35.76 19.18
CA THR A 20 0.79 35.89 20.56
C THR A 20 2.31 36.17 20.58
N PRO A 21 2.77 37.14 21.38
CA PRO A 21 4.13 37.65 21.41
C PRO A 21 5.04 36.91 22.42
N GLN A 22 5.25 35.59 22.26
CA GLN A 22 6.17 34.85 23.15
C GLN A 22 7.30 34.07 22.45
N TYR A 23 7.38 34.11 21.13
CA TYR A 23 8.60 33.73 20.40
C TYR A 23 8.91 34.82 19.37
N ARG A 24 9.63 35.87 19.78
CA ARG A 24 10.21 36.85 18.85
C ARG A 24 11.66 36.46 18.53
N PRO A 25 11.95 35.80 17.41
CA PRO A 25 13.25 35.97 16.74
C PRO A 25 13.34 37.35 16.05
N VAL A 26 12.20 38.03 15.88
CA VAL A 26 12.08 39.32 15.17
C VAL A 26 12.79 40.47 15.87
N THR A 27 12.95 40.42 17.21
CA THR A 27 13.67 41.49 17.93
C THR A 27 15.14 41.52 17.52
N ILE A 28 15.79 40.36 17.36
CA ILE A 28 17.24 40.30 17.06
C ILE A 28 17.53 40.73 15.63
N ILE A 29 16.72 40.38 14.64
CA ILE A 29 16.94 40.85 13.25
C ILE A 29 16.74 42.36 13.13
N ASN A 30 15.77 42.93 13.85
CA ASN A 30 15.62 44.38 13.95
C ASN A 30 16.75 45.02 14.77
N THR A 31 17.28 44.34 15.79
CA THR A 31 18.48 44.78 16.52
C THR A 31 19.73 44.72 15.63
N ILE A 32 19.89 43.70 14.79
CA ILE A 32 20.96 43.55 13.79
C ILE A 32 20.83 44.60 12.68
N ALA A 33 19.60 44.99 12.32
CA ALA A 33 19.33 46.08 11.37
C ALA A 33 19.55 47.48 11.97
N MET A 34 19.57 47.61 13.30
CA MET A 34 19.92 48.84 14.03
C MET A 34 21.42 48.96 14.34
N ILE A 35 22.22 47.93 14.03
CA ILE A 35 23.68 48.02 14.13
C ILE A 35 24.17 48.92 13.00
N ASP A 36 24.87 49.99 13.35
CA ASP A 36 25.58 50.82 12.38
C ASP A 36 26.75 50.01 11.78
N TRP A 37 26.54 49.49 10.59
CA TRP A 37 27.52 48.64 9.89
C TRP A 37 28.77 49.42 9.47
N THR A 38 28.73 50.75 9.46
CA THR A 38 29.87 51.58 9.08
C THR A 38 30.96 51.60 10.16
N THR A 39 30.60 51.42 11.44
CA THR A 39 31.55 51.41 12.56
C THR A 39 32.23 50.05 12.76
N ILE A 40 31.61 48.92 12.39
CA ILE A 40 32.20 47.57 12.51
C ILE A 40 33.30 47.30 11.46
N PHE A 41 33.25 47.99 10.32
CA PHE A 41 34.21 47.79 9.23
C PHE A 41 35.56 48.52 9.40
N THR A 42 35.74 49.32 10.45
CA THR A 42 36.95 50.17 10.59
C THR A 42 38.12 49.50 11.32
N TRP A 43 37.98 48.28 11.86
CA TRP A 43 39.10 47.58 12.51
C TRP A 43 39.01 46.07 12.25
N GLY A 44 40.17 45.41 12.09
CA GLY A 44 40.31 43.95 11.85
C GLY A 44 39.74 43.01 12.94
N GLN A 45 38.86 43.53 13.81
CA GLN A 45 38.11 42.90 14.90
C GLN A 45 36.62 42.63 14.53
N GLY A 46 36.15 43.11 13.38
CA GLY A 46 34.74 43.00 12.96
C GLY A 46 34.28 41.57 12.65
N ILE A 47 35.13 40.78 11.98
CA ILE A 47 34.77 39.39 11.57
C ILE A 47 34.60 38.47 12.79
N PRO A 48 35.51 38.42 13.79
CA PRO A 48 35.31 37.61 14.99
C PRO A 48 34.06 38.00 15.78
N THR A 49 33.75 39.29 15.86
CA THR A 49 32.56 39.80 16.58
C THR A 49 31.26 39.40 15.88
N LEU A 50 31.21 39.48 14.55
CA LEU A 50 30.08 39.02 13.75
C LEU A 50 29.89 37.50 13.85
N LEU A 51 30.98 36.75 13.80
CA LEU A 51 30.95 35.29 13.94
C LEU A 51 30.48 34.87 15.34
N LEU A 52 30.99 35.50 16.40
CA LEU A 52 30.54 35.25 17.77
C LEU A 52 29.05 35.60 17.95
N THR A 53 28.61 36.74 17.40
CA THR A 53 27.20 37.15 17.45
C THR A 53 26.31 36.13 16.73
N ALA A 54 26.70 35.69 15.53
CA ALA A 54 25.98 34.66 14.79
C ALA A 54 25.91 33.33 15.54
N LEU A 55 27.00 32.92 16.20
CA LEU A 55 27.05 31.71 17.02
C LEU A 55 26.15 31.82 18.26
N LEU A 56 26.12 32.97 18.93
CA LEU A 56 25.24 33.20 20.09
C LEU A 56 23.76 33.19 19.68
N VAL A 57 23.42 33.81 18.55
CA VAL A 57 22.06 33.77 17.99
C VAL A 57 21.66 32.35 17.61
N LEU A 58 22.57 31.61 16.95
CA LEU A 58 22.34 30.22 16.60
C LEU A 58 22.16 29.34 17.84
N TYR A 59 23.02 29.48 18.84
CA TYR A 59 22.90 28.79 20.13
C TYR A 59 21.57 29.10 20.80
N TRP A 60 21.17 30.37 20.86
CA TRP A 60 19.89 30.77 21.44
C TRP A 60 18.68 30.21 20.67
N TYR A 61 18.79 30.08 19.35
CA TYR A 61 17.73 29.51 18.51
C TYR A 61 17.60 27.98 18.69
N ILE A 62 18.71 27.26 18.79
CA ILE A 62 18.70 25.79 18.88
C ILE A 62 18.64 25.24 20.32
N ARG A 63 18.89 26.07 21.35
CA ARG A 63 18.83 25.60 22.75
C ARG A 63 17.43 25.12 23.11
N ILE A 64 17.37 24.14 24.02
CA ILE A 64 16.11 23.64 24.56
C ILE A 64 15.49 24.75 25.44
N PRO A 65 14.23 25.13 25.23
CA PRO A 65 13.54 26.08 26.09
C PRO A 65 13.47 25.59 27.55
N SER A 66 13.61 26.51 28.51
CA SER A 66 13.72 26.18 29.94
C SER A 66 12.43 25.62 30.55
N ASP A 67 11.30 25.91 29.93
CA ASP A 67 9.94 25.50 30.29
C ASP A 67 9.57 24.12 29.71
N MET A 68 10.40 23.53 28.83
CA MET A 68 10.16 22.18 28.31
C MET A 68 10.27 21.12 29.42
N PRO A 69 9.46 20.03 29.35
CA PRO A 69 9.47 19.00 30.38
C PRO A 69 10.84 18.36 30.55
N LYS A 70 11.33 18.30 31.80
CA LYS A 70 12.66 17.78 32.16
C LYS A 70 12.67 16.27 32.41
N ASN A 71 11.51 15.67 32.64
CA ASN A 71 11.33 14.25 32.98
C ASN A 71 11.29 13.30 31.76
N ILE A 72 11.51 13.83 30.56
CA ILE A 72 11.61 13.05 29.32
C ILE A 72 12.96 13.28 28.64
N PRO A 73 13.53 12.26 27.96
CA PRO A 73 14.82 12.40 27.30
C PRO A 73 14.73 13.36 26.11
N THR A 74 15.88 13.91 25.72
CA THR A 74 16.02 14.72 24.52
C THR A 74 16.75 13.93 23.46
N ILE A 75 16.16 13.83 22.27
CA ILE A 75 16.85 13.33 21.10
C ILE A 75 17.85 14.40 20.65
N PRO A 76 19.15 14.07 20.49
CA PRO A 76 20.14 15.04 20.05
C PRO A 76 19.73 15.71 18.72
N ILE A 77 19.89 17.04 18.64
CA ILE A 77 19.42 17.81 17.48
C ILE A 77 20.01 17.31 16.15
N TYR A 78 21.26 16.82 16.16
CA TYR A 78 21.90 16.32 14.95
C TYR A 78 21.16 15.13 14.33
N ILE A 79 20.37 14.37 15.11
CA ILE A 79 19.53 13.28 14.62
C ILE A 79 18.43 13.80 13.69
N SER A 80 17.73 14.86 14.09
CA SER A 80 16.74 15.53 13.24
C SER A 80 17.36 16.17 12.00
N LEU A 81 18.66 16.49 12.07
CA LEU A 81 19.42 17.10 11.01
C LEU A 81 20.18 16.09 10.12
N LEU A 82 20.14 14.78 10.43
CA LEU A 82 20.86 13.74 9.69
C LEU A 82 20.59 13.79 8.18
N GLY A 83 19.35 14.09 7.79
CA GLY A 83 18.97 14.22 6.38
C GLY A 83 19.80 15.25 5.59
N LEU A 84 20.51 16.18 6.26
CA LEU A 84 21.42 17.11 5.59
C LEU A 84 22.68 16.45 5.01
N TRP A 85 23.10 15.29 5.52
CA TRP A 85 24.33 14.59 5.11
C TRP A 85 24.20 13.06 5.07
N SER A 86 23.01 12.51 5.33
CA SER A 86 22.73 11.07 5.31
C SER A 86 21.38 10.83 4.63
N ASP A 87 21.27 9.71 3.94
CA ASP A 87 20.08 9.23 3.24
C ASP A 87 19.41 8.04 3.97
N MET A 88 19.70 7.92 5.27
CA MET A 88 19.16 6.88 6.15
C MET A 88 17.62 6.90 6.19
N GLY A 89 17.02 5.70 6.20
CA GLY A 89 15.57 5.53 6.28
C GLY A 89 15.00 5.97 7.63
N GLN A 90 13.71 6.31 7.63
CA GLN A 90 12.99 6.69 8.87
C GLN A 90 12.95 5.57 9.91
N ASP A 91 12.89 4.31 9.47
CA ASP A 91 12.96 3.10 10.29
C ASP A 91 14.33 2.95 10.96
N ASP A 92 15.41 3.09 10.19
CA ASP A 92 16.78 3.06 10.73
C ASP A 92 17.01 4.16 11.78
N ILE A 93 16.55 5.39 11.48
CA ILE A 93 16.64 6.51 12.43
C ILE A 93 15.83 6.20 13.68
N PHE A 94 14.65 5.61 13.51
CA PHE A 94 13.80 5.24 14.62
C PHE A 94 14.47 4.20 15.52
N ASP A 95 14.91 3.08 14.96
CA ASP A 95 15.45 1.95 15.71
C ASP A 95 16.75 2.29 16.44
N ARG A 96 17.60 3.14 15.85
CA ARG A 96 18.88 3.55 16.44
C ARG A 96 18.75 4.58 17.56
N TRP A 97 17.85 5.57 17.42
CA TRP A 97 17.83 6.73 18.32
C TRP A 97 16.50 7.01 19.00
N LEU A 98 15.36 6.65 18.41
CA LEU A 98 14.06 6.98 18.98
C LEU A 98 13.44 5.82 19.76
N ARG A 99 13.64 4.57 19.33
CA ARG A 99 12.97 3.38 19.88
C ARG A 99 13.16 3.23 21.39
N ILE A 100 14.41 3.05 21.84
CA ILE A 100 14.73 2.83 23.26
C ILE A 100 14.17 3.94 24.16
N PRO A 101 14.40 5.24 23.88
CA PRO A 101 13.85 6.29 24.75
C PRO A 101 12.32 6.38 24.68
N LEU A 102 11.69 6.12 23.53
CA LEU A 102 10.24 6.14 23.39
C LEU A 102 9.56 4.95 24.08
N GLU A 103 10.09 3.74 23.95
CA GLU A 103 9.56 2.55 24.65
C GLU A 103 9.70 2.74 26.17
N LYS A 104 10.86 3.23 26.64
CA LYS A 104 11.13 3.43 28.07
C LYS A 104 10.31 4.57 28.69
N HIS A 105 10.29 5.75 28.06
CA HIS A 105 9.70 6.96 28.65
C HIS A 105 8.31 7.30 28.10
N GLY A 106 7.91 6.73 26.98
CA GLY A 106 6.64 6.98 26.32
C GLY A 106 6.56 8.28 25.52
N ALA A 107 7.50 9.21 25.75
CA ALA A 107 7.63 10.47 25.04
C ALA A 107 9.07 11.01 25.08
N VAL A 108 9.43 11.81 24.09
CA VAL A 108 10.75 12.46 23.96
C VAL A 108 10.63 13.91 23.51
N ARG A 109 11.65 14.71 23.80
CA ARG A 109 11.87 16.02 23.18
C ARG A 109 12.63 15.84 21.88
N ILE A 110 12.11 16.39 20.78
CA ILE A 110 12.73 16.26 19.45
C ILE A 110 12.72 17.60 18.70
N TRP A 111 13.81 17.90 18.00
CA TRP A 111 13.88 19.05 17.12
C TRP A 111 13.10 18.78 15.84
N PHE A 112 12.21 19.69 15.47
CA PHE A 112 11.47 19.61 14.21
C PHE A 112 10.90 20.98 13.86
N ALA A 113 10.99 21.36 12.57
CA ALA A 113 10.42 22.59 12.04
C ALA A 113 10.77 23.87 12.84
N GLY A 114 12.06 24.01 13.16
CA GLY A 114 12.64 25.22 13.74
C GLY A 114 12.49 25.36 15.25
N ARG A 115 12.11 24.28 15.96
CA ARG A 115 11.92 24.29 17.41
C ARG A 115 11.98 22.90 18.03
N TRP A 116 11.99 22.86 19.36
CA TRP A 116 11.80 21.65 20.15
C TRP A 116 10.31 21.32 20.34
N ASN A 117 9.98 20.04 20.18
CA ASN A 117 8.62 19.50 20.20
C ASN A 117 8.57 18.28 21.12
N ILE A 118 7.35 17.83 21.45
CA ILE A 118 7.13 16.58 22.18
C ILE A 118 6.58 15.52 21.22
N LEU A 119 7.24 14.37 21.15
CA LEU A 119 6.81 13.23 20.38
C LEU A 119 6.48 12.07 21.32
N ALA A 120 5.28 11.49 21.19
CA ALA A 120 4.79 10.43 22.07
C ALA A 120 4.48 9.12 21.32
N THR A 121 4.64 8.00 22.02
CA THR A 121 4.27 6.65 21.55
C THR A 121 3.46 5.86 22.58
N ARG A 122 3.56 6.20 23.88
CA ARG A 122 2.86 5.41 24.90
C ARG A 122 1.34 5.50 24.71
N PRO A 123 0.62 4.37 24.63
CA PRO A 123 -0.82 4.35 24.38
C PRO A 123 -1.64 5.25 25.31
N GLN A 124 -1.34 5.29 26.61
CA GLN A 124 -2.05 6.16 27.56
C GLN A 124 -1.89 7.66 27.21
N PHE A 125 -0.70 8.07 26.76
CA PHE A 125 -0.43 9.46 26.36
C PHE A 125 -1.17 9.81 25.07
N LEU A 126 -1.25 8.85 24.13
CA LEU A 126 -1.96 9.03 22.88
C LEU A 126 -3.48 9.08 23.09
N VAL A 127 -4.03 8.24 23.96
CA VAL A 127 -5.45 8.29 24.35
C VAL A 127 -5.78 9.65 24.98
N ASP A 128 -4.97 10.13 25.91
CA ASP A 128 -5.11 11.47 26.50
C ASP A 128 -5.08 12.55 25.41
N MET A 129 -4.04 12.54 24.56
CA MET A 129 -3.85 13.50 23.48
C MET A 129 -5.00 13.53 22.48
N PHE A 130 -5.55 12.37 22.12
CA PHE A 130 -6.59 12.26 21.10
C PHE A 130 -8.00 12.51 21.64
N ARG A 131 -8.26 12.23 22.92
CA ARG A 131 -9.54 12.54 23.58
C ARG A 131 -9.68 14.02 23.89
N HIS A 132 -8.63 14.66 24.38
CA HIS A 132 -8.66 16.07 24.79
C HIS A 132 -8.28 17.00 23.64
N GLU A 133 -9.08 16.99 22.58
CA GLU A 133 -8.79 17.71 21.34
C GLU A 133 -8.79 19.24 21.49
N ASP A 134 -9.51 19.80 22.47
CA ASP A 134 -9.47 21.23 22.77
C ASP A 134 -8.17 21.65 23.48
N VAL A 135 -7.56 20.74 24.24
CA VAL A 135 -6.26 20.95 24.89
C VAL A 135 -5.14 20.75 23.87
N TYR A 136 -5.15 19.62 23.16
CA TYR A 136 -4.16 19.26 22.14
C TYR A 136 -4.70 19.53 20.74
N ALA A 137 -5.02 20.79 20.46
CA ALA A 137 -5.68 21.21 19.23
C ALA A 137 -4.83 20.89 18.00
N LYS A 138 -5.43 20.26 16.98
CA LYS A 138 -4.75 20.15 15.68
C LYS A 138 -4.48 21.56 15.13
N ALA A 139 -3.26 21.79 14.68
CA ALA A 139 -2.87 23.03 14.04
C ALA A 139 -1.93 22.71 12.88
N GLY A 140 -2.36 23.05 11.67
CA GLY A 140 -1.54 22.90 10.49
C GLY A 140 -0.46 23.98 10.34
N SER A 141 0.31 23.85 9.27
CA SER A 141 1.40 24.75 8.94
C SER A 141 0.95 26.20 8.74
N GLN A 142 -0.29 26.44 8.31
CA GLN A 142 -0.86 27.78 8.16
C GLN A 142 -0.98 28.55 9.49
N LYS A 143 -1.01 27.85 10.64
CA LYS A 143 -0.95 28.48 11.97
C LYS A 143 0.45 28.40 12.58
N LYS A 144 1.09 27.25 12.45
CA LYS A 144 2.39 26.94 13.07
C LYS A 144 3.56 27.70 12.44
N ILE A 145 3.58 27.79 11.12
CA ILE A 145 4.64 28.37 10.29
C ILE A 145 4.03 29.02 9.02
N PRO A 146 3.19 30.08 9.16
CA PRO A 146 2.41 30.64 8.05
C PRO A 146 3.24 31.13 6.85
N TRP A 147 4.48 31.51 7.08
CA TRP A 147 5.43 31.97 6.06
C TRP A 147 6.10 30.84 5.26
N SER A 148 5.82 29.58 5.56
CA SER A 148 6.51 28.44 4.95
C SER A 148 5.89 28.02 3.62
N VAL A 149 6.67 27.38 2.75
CA VAL A 149 6.17 26.80 1.49
C VAL A 149 5.10 25.74 1.75
N ILE A 150 5.23 24.95 2.83
CA ILE A 150 4.22 23.96 3.19
C ILE A 150 2.90 24.63 3.58
N ALA A 151 2.92 25.80 4.25
CA ALA A 151 1.71 26.56 4.54
C ALA A 151 1.04 27.08 3.26
N ALA A 152 1.83 27.58 2.29
CA ALA A 152 1.32 27.99 0.98
C ALA A 152 0.70 26.82 0.18
N LEU A 153 1.26 25.61 0.31
CA LEU A 153 0.69 24.43 -0.31
C LEU A 153 -0.65 24.04 0.31
N VAL A 154 -0.73 23.87 1.63
CA VAL A 154 -1.90 23.23 2.25
C VAL A 154 -3.00 24.22 2.64
N GLY A 155 -2.66 25.46 3.00
CA GLY A 155 -3.62 26.48 3.44
C GLY A 155 -4.49 26.07 4.65
N ASP A 156 -5.59 26.80 4.88
CA ASP A 156 -6.59 26.44 5.89
C ASP A 156 -7.60 25.43 5.33
N ASN A 157 -7.60 24.22 5.88
CA ASN A 157 -8.31 23.07 5.31
C ASN A 157 -8.80 22.10 6.39
N ILE A 158 -9.67 21.16 6.03
CA ILE A 158 -10.33 20.21 6.93
C ILE A 158 -9.38 19.39 7.82
N ILE A 159 -8.18 19.06 7.34
CA ILE A 159 -7.22 18.26 8.10
C ILE A 159 -6.53 19.10 9.17
N ASN A 160 -6.21 20.35 8.82
CA ASN A 160 -5.37 21.25 9.60
C ASN A 160 -6.15 22.22 10.49
N ALA A 161 -7.42 22.46 10.20
CA ALA A 161 -8.28 23.37 10.95
C ALA A 161 -8.67 22.78 12.32
N HIS A 162 -9.12 23.66 13.20
CA HIS A 162 -9.68 23.36 14.52
C HIS A 162 -10.81 24.34 14.84
N GLY A 163 -11.67 24.01 15.80
CA GLY A 163 -12.80 24.85 16.19
C GLY A 163 -13.82 25.03 15.06
N GLN A 164 -14.29 26.27 14.86
CA GLN A 164 -15.38 26.57 13.93
C GLN A 164 -15.05 26.24 12.48
N ASN A 165 -13.83 26.55 11.99
CA ASN A 165 -13.45 26.24 10.62
C ASN A 165 -13.45 24.73 10.36
N TRP A 166 -12.99 23.91 11.32
CA TRP A 166 -13.04 22.46 11.19
C TRP A 166 -14.49 21.95 11.15
N LYS A 167 -15.37 22.47 12.01
CA LYS A 167 -16.80 22.12 12.01
C LYS A 167 -17.46 22.49 10.68
N LEU A 168 -17.17 23.68 10.15
CA LEU A 168 -17.62 24.15 8.84
C LEU A 168 -17.17 23.21 7.73
N TYR A 169 -15.88 22.96 7.58
CA TYR A 169 -15.37 22.07 6.52
C TYR A 169 -15.91 20.65 6.66
N THR A 170 -16.04 20.14 7.88
CA THR A 170 -16.62 18.82 8.14
C THR A 170 -18.08 18.75 7.72
N SER A 171 -18.88 19.79 8.01
CA SER A 171 -20.29 19.85 7.58
C SER A 171 -20.48 19.85 6.07
N ILE A 172 -19.49 20.36 5.32
CA ILE A 172 -19.51 20.40 3.85
C ILE A 172 -18.97 19.10 3.26
N MET A 173 -17.79 18.65 3.70
CA MET A 173 -17.01 17.64 2.97
C MET A 173 -17.27 16.21 3.44
N LYS A 174 -17.74 16.00 4.67
CA LYS A 174 -17.77 14.66 5.29
C LYS A 174 -18.63 13.67 4.52
N SER A 175 -19.80 14.08 4.03
CA SER A 175 -20.69 13.19 3.26
C SER A 175 -20.05 12.74 1.95
N GLY A 176 -19.38 13.64 1.23
CA GLY A 176 -18.68 13.30 -0.01
C GLY A 176 -17.42 12.45 0.23
N LEU A 177 -16.67 12.72 1.30
CA LEU A 177 -15.47 11.93 1.66
C LEU A 177 -15.81 10.54 2.18
N GLN A 178 -16.99 10.36 2.78
CA GLN A 178 -17.46 9.10 3.37
C GLN A 178 -18.59 8.47 2.57
N ARG A 179 -18.78 8.89 1.30
CA ARG A 179 -19.83 8.34 0.45
C ARG A 179 -19.67 6.83 0.33
N ARG A 180 -20.79 6.11 0.31
CA ARG A 180 -20.78 4.67 0.04
C ARG A 180 -20.56 4.50 -1.46
N ILE A 181 -19.49 3.81 -1.83
CA ILE A 181 -19.24 3.38 -3.21
C ILE A 181 -19.97 2.04 -3.38
N THR A 182 -20.97 2.00 -4.26
CA THR A 182 -21.73 0.77 -4.54
C THR A 182 -21.18 0.00 -5.73
N ASP A 183 -20.52 0.70 -6.66
CA ASP A 183 -19.87 0.13 -7.84
C ASP A 183 -18.35 0.31 -7.76
N SER A 184 -17.62 -0.80 -7.72
CA SER A 184 -16.16 -0.86 -7.76
C SER A 184 -15.59 -0.79 -9.18
N GLY A 185 -16.43 -0.91 -10.22
CA GLY A 185 -16.06 -0.98 -11.63
C GLY A 185 -15.04 0.09 -12.06
N PRO A 186 -15.26 1.38 -11.78
CA PRO A 186 -14.30 2.43 -12.17
C PRO A 186 -12.92 2.29 -11.50
N LEU A 187 -12.87 1.85 -10.24
CA LEU A 187 -11.59 1.58 -9.56
C LEU A 187 -10.92 0.31 -10.11
N LEU A 188 -11.72 -0.69 -10.44
CA LEU A 188 -11.25 -1.95 -11.00
C LEU A 188 -10.68 -1.76 -12.40
N GLU A 189 -11.30 -0.94 -13.24
CA GLU A 189 -10.79 -0.59 -14.57
C GLU A 189 -9.41 0.06 -14.50
N LYS A 190 -9.24 1.07 -13.63
CA LYS A 190 -7.91 1.68 -13.42
C LYS A 190 -6.90 0.69 -12.82
N SER A 191 -7.37 -0.27 -12.02
CA SER A 191 -6.50 -1.32 -11.45
C SER A 191 -6.09 -2.36 -12.49
N ARG A 192 -6.99 -2.74 -13.41
CA ARG A 192 -6.69 -3.61 -14.57
C ARG A 192 -5.63 -2.99 -15.45
N LEU A 193 -5.85 -1.74 -15.87
CA LEU A 193 -4.89 -0.99 -16.68
C LEU A 193 -3.53 -0.86 -15.97
N PHE A 194 -3.53 -0.64 -14.65
CA PHE A 194 -2.31 -0.62 -13.86
C PHE A 194 -1.55 -1.96 -13.95
N VAL A 195 -2.24 -3.10 -13.83
CA VAL A 195 -1.62 -4.42 -13.96
C VAL A 195 -1.15 -4.69 -15.39
N ASP A 196 -1.93 -4.29 -16.41
CA ASP A 196 -1.55 -4.40 -17.82
C ASP A 196 -0.22 -3.69 -18.08
N ILE A 197 -0.10 -2.43 -17.64
CA ILE A 197 1.14 -1.65 -17.77
C ILE A 197 2.30 -2.34 -17.05
N LEU A 198 2.09 -2.93 -15.86
CA LEU A 198 3.17 -3.64 -15.17
C LEU A 198 3.67 -4.86 -15.94
N LEU A 199 2.77 -5.64 -16.54
CA LEU A 199 3.12 -6.81 -17.34
C LEU A 199 3.80 -6.39 -18.65
N GLU A 200 3.29 -5.37 -19.33
CA GLU A 200 3.92 -4.81 -20.54
C GLU A 200 5.33 -4.26 -20.27
N GLU A 201 5.53 -3.52 -19.17
CA GLU A 201 6.85 -3.01 -18.79
C GLU A 201 7.83 -4.15 -18.47
N GLN A 202 7.35 -5.28 -17.98
CA GLN A 202 8.16 -6.46 -17.70
C GLN A 202 8.65 -7.17 -18.98
N GLU A 203 7.91 -7.05 -20.08
CA GLU A 203 8.25 -7.66 -21.38
C GLU A 203 9.25 -6.82 -22.19
N LYS A 204 9.45 -5.55 -21.83
CA LYS A 204 10.35 -4.66 -22.58
C LYS A 204 11.81 -5.18 -22.56
N PRO A 205 12.54 -5.03 -23.68
CA PRO A 205 13.94 -5.44 -23.75
C PRO A 205 14.81 -4.58 -22.82
N GLY A 206 15.54 -5.23 -21.91
CA GLY A 206 16.40 -4.53 -20.95
C GLY A 206 16.76 -5.37 -19.72
N GLU A 207 17.23 -4.70 -18.67
CA GLU A 207 17.44 -5.32 -17.36
C GLU A 207 16.10 -5.84 -16.83
N LYS A 208 16.05 -7.11 -16.38
CA LYS A 208 14.81 -7.71 -15.89
C LYS A 208 14.29 -6.96 -14.66
N GLY A 209 13.02 -6.56 -14.70
CA GLY A 209 12.28 -6.04 -13.55
C GLY A 209 11.80 -4.60 -13.73
N VAL A 210 10.65 -4.32 -13.14
CA VAL A 210 9.91 -3.07 -13.30
C VAL A 210 10.16 -2.17 -12.09
N VAL A 211 10.48 -0.90 -12.33
CA VAL A 211 10.49 0.14 -11.28
C VAL A 211 9.07 0.66 -11.08
N VAL A 212 8.44 0.26 -9.99
CA VAL A 212 6.98 0.38 -9.86
C VAL A 212 6.48 1.75 -9.39
N ASN A 213 7.31 2.53 -8.67
CA ASN A 213 6.88 3.78 -8.02
C ASN A 213 6.17 4.80 -8.96
N PRO A 214 6.62 5.06 -10.21
CA PRO A 214 5.94 6.00 -11.11
C PRO A 214 4.58 5.50 -11.57
N ILE A 215 4.45 4.19 -11.83
CA ILE A 215 3.20 3.55 -12.28
C ILE A 215 2.17 3.58 -11.14
N ILE A 216 2.62 3.29 -9.91
CA ILE A 216 1.81 3.37 -8.68
C ILE A 216 1.31 4.80 -8.43
N GLN A 217 2.14 5.80 -8.68
CA GLN A 217 1.73 7.21 -8.57
C GLN A 217 0.57 7.52 -9.53
N ARG A 218 0.70 7.09 -10.79
CA ARG A 218 -0.32 7.30 -11.83
C ARG A 218 -1.63 6.59 -11.47
N TRP A 219 -1.58 5.35 -11.00
CA TRP A 219 -2.76 4.63 -10.49
C TRP A 219 -3.46 5.39 -9.35
N ALA A 220 -2.70 5.81 -8.34
CA ALA A 220 -3.27 6.51 -7.18
C ALA A 220 -3.91 7.85 -7.58
N LEU A 221 -3.31 8.56 -8.54
CA LEU A 221 -3.87 9.79 -9.10
C LEU A 221 -5.19 9.51 -9.84
N SER A 222 -5.24 8.49 -10.71
CA SER A 222 -6.46 8.11 -11.42
C SER A 222 -7.59 7.75 -10.46
N CYS A 223 -7.34 6.90 -9.45
CA CYS A 223 -8.35 6.54 -8.45
C CYS A 223 -8.86 7.75 -7.65
N MET A 224 -7.97 8.67 -7.28
CA MET A 224 -8.34 9.88 -6.56
C MET A 224 -9.18 10.84 -7.43
N GLY A 225 -8.78 11.03 -8.69
CA GLY A 225 -9.48 11.91 -9.64
C GLY A 225 -10.94 11.50 -9.83
N ILE A 226 -11.18 10.23 -10.15
CA ILE A 226 -12.53 9.72 -10.41
C ILE A 226 -13.39 9.65 -9.13
N SER A 227 -12.77 9.49 -7.96
CA SER A 227 -13.50 9.25 -6.71
C SER A 227 -13.84 10.50 -5.91
N PHE A 228 -13.00 11.54 -5.99
CA PHE A 228 -13.15 12.75 -5.19
C PHE A 228 -13.27 14.04 -6.00
N MET A 229 -12.78 14.07 -7.24
CA MET A 229 -12.76 15.26 -8.08
C MET A 229 -13.71 15.19 -9.27
N ASN A 230 -14.37 14.05 -9.47
CA ASN A 230 -15.22 13.80 -10.63
C ASN A 230 -14.52 14.12 -11.96
N VAL A 231 -13.24 13.75 -12.05
CA VAL A 231 -12.37 13.99 -13.21
C VAL A 231 -11.57 12.72 -13.46
N ASP A 232 -11.66 12.18 -14.68
CA ASP A 232 -10.64 11.24 -15.13
C ASP A 232 -9.38 12.03 -15.51
N LEU A 233 -8.34 11.86 -14.71
CA LEU A 233 -7.05 12.52 -14.96
C LEU A 233 -6.28 11.84 -16.09
N GLU A 234 -6.72 10.68 -16.59
CA GLU A 234 -6.02 9.89 -17.61
C GLU A 234 -4.55 9.66 -17.25
N ALA A 235 -4.23 9.56 -15.95
CA ALA A 235 -2.85 9.59 -15.48
C ALA A 235 -2.10 8.31 -15.85
N LEU A 236 -2.78 7.16 -15.96
CA LEU A 236 -2.17 5.89 -16.38
C LEU A 236 -1.95 5.87 -17.90
N GLU A 237 -2.97 6.34 -18.62
CA GLU A 237 -3.12 6.36 -20.07
C GLU A 237 -2.16 7.36 -20.73
N ARG A 238 -1.99 8.53 -20.13
CA ARG A 238 -1.17 9.64 -20.64
C ARG A 238 -0.16 10.06 -19.57
N PRO A 239 1.00 9.39 -19.49
CA PRO A 239 2.06 9.76 -18.56
C PRO A 239 2.66 11.13 -18.89
N GLY A 240 3.17 11.82 -17.86
CA GLY A 240 3.89 13.09 -18.03
C GLY A 240 2.98 14.31 -18.10
N GLN A 241 1.74 14.20 -17.64
CA GLN A 241 0.85 15.35 -17.53
C GLN A 241 1.35 16.34 -16.48
N ARG A 242 1.07 17.64 -16.70
CA ARG A 242 1.61 18.72 -15.86
C ARG A 242 1.30 18.55 -14.37
N LEU A 243 0.11 18.05 -14.04
CA LEU A 243 -0.29 17.84 -12.65
C LEU A 243 0.57 16.75 -11.97
N GLU A 244 0.93 15.69 -12.71
CA GLU A 244 1.83 14.62 -12.26
C GLU A 244 3.27 15.14 -12.06
N GLU A 245 3.76 15.95 -13.00
CA GLU A 245 5.08 16.59 -12.91
C GLU A 245 5.17 17.49 -11.68
N LEU A 246 4.17 18.36 -11.49
CA LEU A 246 4.10 19.27 -10.35
C LEU A 246 4.11 18.50 -9.03
N GLN A 247 3.40 17.38 -8.92
CA GLN A 247 3.46 16.51 -7.75
C GLN A 247 4.88 16.02 -7.44
N THR A 248 5.58 15.52 -8.46
CA THR A 248 6.96 15.05 -8.32
C THR A 248 7.90 16.18 -7.87
N ILE A 249 7.71 17.39 -8.42
CA ILE A 249 8.50 18.58 -8.06
C ILE A 249 8.19 19.04 -6.62
N ILE A 250 6.90 19.05 -6.23
CA ILE A 250 6.43 19.44 -4.90
C ILE A 250 7.09 18.57 -3.84
N LYS A 251 7.04 17.23 -3.98
CA LYS A 251 7.65 16.28 -3.04
C LYS A 251 9.15 16.56 -2.83
N LYS A 252 9.90 16.72 -3.94
CA LYS A 252 11.35 17.03 -3.92
C LYS A 252 11.66 18.41 -3.33
N THR A 253 10.70 19.34 -3.31
CA THR A 253 10.88 20.72 -2.87
C THR A 253 10.50 20.92 -1.39
N LEU A 254 9.46 20.23 -0.93
CA LEU A 254 8.97 20.30 0.45
C LEU A 254 9.92 19.62 1.42
N PHE A 255 10.34 18.40 1.12
CA PHE A 255 11.09 17.55 2.04
C PHE A 255 12.60 17.78 1.98
N LYS A 256 13.04 18.96 1.52
CA LYS A 256 14.45 19.35 1.59
C LYS A 256 14.85 19.50 3.06
N PRO A 257 15.81 18.69 3.57
CA PRO A 257 16.06 18.60 5.01
C PRO A 257 16.38 19.93 5.69
N LEU A 258 17.05 20.86 4.99
CA LEU A 258 17.35 22.20 5.50
C LEU A 258 16.08 23.02 5.76
N PHE A 259 15.23 23.22 4.76
CA PHE A 259 14.03 24.04 4.91
C PHE A 259 12.95 23.36 5.75
N PHE A 260 12.94 22.03 5.77
CA PHE A 260 12.01 21.26 6.58
C PHE A 260 12.34 21.35 8.08
N ASN A 261 13.63 21.32 8.44
CA ASN A 261 14.07 21.54 9.82
C ASN A 261 14.15 23.01 10.22
N PHE A 262 14.27 23.93 9.25
CA PHE A 262 14.40 25.37 9.48
C PHE A 262 13.45 26.17 8.56
N PRO A 263 12.12 26.06 8.75
CA PRO A 263 11.14 26.73 7.92
C PRO A 263 11.19 28.26 8.01
N ASP A 264 11.85 28.82 9.03
CA ASP A 264 12.12 30.26 9.12
C ASP A 264 12.96 30.79 7.95
N LEU A 265 13.75 29.94 7.29
CA LEU A 265 14.50 30.32 6.09
C LEU A 265 13.58 30.67 4.90
N ASP A 266 12.33 30.21 4.90
CA ASP A 266 11.34 30.56 3.87
C ASP A 266 10.95 32.05 3.91
N LYS A 267 11.22 32.75 5.02
CA LYS A 267 10.99 34.21 5.14
C LYS A 267 11.90 35.03 4.23
N TYR A 268 13.00 34.44 3.75
CA TYR A 268 14.03 35.14 2.98
C TYR A 268 14.14 34.59 1.54
N PRO A 269 13.06 34.61 0.73
CA PRO A 269 13.08 34.06 -0.62
C PRO A 269 13.97 34.86 -1.59
N THR A 270 14.40 36.07 -1.21
CA THR A 270 15.39 36.87 -1.93
C THR A 270 16.81 36.31 -1.78
N ILE A 271 17.14 35.79 -0.59
CA ILE A 271 18.43 35.15 -0.28
C ILE A 271 18.46 33.72 -0.85
N PHE A 272 17.32 33.05 -0.90
CA PHE A 272 17.18 31.69 -1.44
C PHE A 272 16.27 31.67 -2.68
N PRO A 273 16.78 31.96 -3.90
CA PRO A 273 15.98 32.00 -5.13
C PRO A 273 15.17 30.73 -5.41
N LYS A 274 15.70 29.55 -5.04
CA LYS A 274 15.00 28.26 -5.16
C LYS A 274 13.72 28.20 -4.31
N ARG A 275 13.61 29.00 -3.25
CA ARG A 275 12.38 29.10 -2.43
C ARG A 275 11.34 30.01 -3.06
N ARG A 276 11.75 31.07 -3.76
CA ARG A 276 10.82 31.85 -4.59
C ARG A 276 10.14 30.96 -5.64
N ALA A 277 10.94 30.15 -6.34
CA ALA A 277 10.42 29.16 -7.29
C ALA A 277 9.47 28.15 -6.62
N ALA A 278 9.80 27.69 -5.41
CA ALA A 278 8.93 26.79 -4.65
C ALA A 278 7.55 27.38 -4.37
N PHE A 279 7.46 28.66 -3.97
CA PHE A 279 6.18 29.33 -3.78
C PHE A 279 5.39 29.45 -5.10
N ALA A 280 6.05 29.80 -6.19
CA ALA A 280 5.42 29.85 -7.51
C ALA A 280 4.83 28.50 -7.93
N ILE A 281 5.56 27.40 -7.68
CA ILE A 281 5.09 26.02 -7.94
C ILE A 281 3.84 25.69 -7.10
N MET A 282 3.78 26.10 -5.83
CA MET A 282 2.59 25.85 -5.00
C MET A 282 1.36 26.62 -5.49
N GLN A 283 1.56 27.82 -6.05
CA GLN A 283 0.48 28.61 -6.66
C GLN A 283 0.04 27.98 -7.98
N GLU A 284 0.97 27.68 -8.89
CA GLU A 284 0.70 27.01 -10.17
C GLU A 284 -0.07 25.70 -9.95
N PHE A 285 0.36 24.88 -9.00
CA PHE A 285 -0.35 23.65 -8.65
C PHE A 285 -1.79 23.91 -8.18
N GLY A 286 -1.98 24.92 -7.33
CA GLY A 286 -3.32 25.30 -6.88
C GLY A 286 -4.20 25.80 -8.01
N ASP A 287 -3.66 26.60 -8.94
CA ASP A 287 -4.38 27.16 -10.09
C ASP A 287 -4.75 26.09 -11.10
N LEU A 288 -3.80 25.22 -11.43
CA LEU A 288 -4.06 24.11 -12.33
C LEU A 288 -5.15 23.21 -11.75
N LEU A 289 -5.06 22.86 -10.46
CA LEU A 289 -6.04 21.98 -9.82
C LEU A 289 -7.45 22.58 -9.83
N VAL A 290 -7.58 23.88 -9.55
CA VAL A 290 -8.87 24.59 -9.63
C VAL A 290 -9.38 24.60 -11.07
N SER A 291 -8.52 24.90 -12.04
CA SER A 291 -8.91 24.94 -13.46
C SER A 291 -9.38 23.57 -13.97
N THR A 292 -8.66 22.49 -13.64
CA THR A 292 -9.05 21.11 -13.97
C THR A 292 -10.44 20.78 -13.46
N VAL A 293 -10.73 21.14 -12.21
CA VAL A 293 -12.05 20.91 -11.60
C VAL A 293 -13.13 21.77 -12.24
N GLN A 294 -12.84 23.04 -12.53
CA GLN A 294 -13.81 23.94 -13.15
C GLN A 294 -14.18 23.56 -14.58
N HIS A 295 -13.23 22.98 -15.33
CA HIS A 295 -13.45 22.50 -16.70
C HIS A 295 -13.98 21.06 -16.78
N ARG A 296 -14.25 20.41 -15.64
CA ARG A 296 -14.76 19.04 -15.62
C ARG A 296 -16.17 18.95 -16.21
N ILE A 297 -16.41 17.86 -16.94
CA ILE A 297 -17.76 17.50 -17.36
C ILE A 297 -18.49 17.00 -16.12
N HIS A 298 -19.58 17.68 -15.76
CA HIS A 298 -20.37 17.29 -14.59
C HIS A 298 -21.13 16.01 -14.91
N THR A 299 -20.67 14.90 -14.36
CA THR A 299 -21.36 13.62 -14.40
C THR A 299 -22.13 13.42 -13.10
N THR A 300 -23.41 13.08 -13.20
CA THR A 300 -24.20 12.66 -12.04
C THR A 300 -23.78 11.26 -11.62
N SER A 301 -23.26 11.11 -10.40
CA SER A 301 -22.97 9.81 -9.80
C SER A 301 -24.24 9.22 -9.17
N THR A 302 -24.42 7.90 -9.35
CA THR A 302 -25.48 7.13 -8.68
C THR A 302 -25.26 6.99 -7.17
N ASP A 303 -24.02 7.18 -6.70
CA ASP A 303 -23.61 7.07 -5.29
C ASP A 303 -23.73 8.40 -4.51
N GLY A 304 -24.32 9.43 -5.12
CA GLY A 304 -24.46 10.77 -4.55
C GLY A 304 -23.29 11.72 -4.84
N ASP A 305 -23.38 12.94 -4.29
CA ASP A 305 -22.39 14.02 -4.52
C ASP A 305 -20.98 13.63 -4.05
N GLN A 306 -19.97 13.89 -4.88
CA GLN A 306 -18.58 13.81 -4.47
C GLN A 306 -18.17 15.03 -3.65
N VAL A 307 -17.05 14.94 -2.94
CA VAL A 307 -16.55 16.06 -2.10
C VAL A 307 -16.33 17.35 -2.91
N VAL A 308 -15.92 17.25 -4.17
CA VAL A 308 -15.75 18.41 -5.05
C VAL A 308 -17.07 19.13 -5.34
N ASP A 309 -18.17 18.39 -5.52
CA ASP A 309 -19.49 18.96 -5.82
C ASP A 309 -20.03 19.72 -4.61
N LEU A 310 -19.76 19.18 -3.41
CA LEU A 310 -20.09 19.82 -2.13
C LEU A 310 -19.28 21.10 -1.90
N LEU A 311 -17.99 21.09 -2.27
CA LEU A 311 -17.12 22.26 -2.20
C LEU A 311 -17.55 23.34 -3.20
N ASP A 312 -17.90 22.98 -4.43
CA ASP A 312 -18.39 23.91 -5.44
C ASP A 312 -19.69 24.58 -5.01
N ARG A 313 -20.62 23.81 -4.43
CA ARG A 313 -21.87 24.33 -3.88
C ARG A 313 -21.60 25.30 -2.73
N ALA A 314 -20.72 24.93 -1.80
CA ALA A 314 -20.35 25.80 -0.68
C ALA A 314 -19.69 27.11 -1.14
N LEU A 315 -18.88 27.07 -2.20
CA LEU A 315 -18.29 28.25 -2.81
C LEU A 315 -19.36 29.14 -3.46
N LYS A 316 -20.26 28.57 -4.27
CA LYS A 316 -21.37 29.29 -4.93
C LYS A 316 -22.33 29.94 -3.92
N GLU A 317 -22.57 29.29 -2.79
CA GLU A 317 -23.41 29.78 -1.70
C GLU A 317 -22.67 30.75 -0.76
N ASN A 318 -21.42 31.11 -1.05
CA ASN A 318 -20.57 31.96 -0.22
C ASN A 318 -20.36 31.45 1.22
N LYS A 319 -20.49 30.14 1.45
CA LYS A 319 -20.22 29.50 2.76
C LYS A 319 -18.73 29.41 3.06
N ILE A 320 -17.90 29.36 2.02
CA ILE A 320 -16.43 29.34 2.09
C ILE A 320 -15.84 30.31 1.08
N THR A 321 -14.66 30.83 1.36
CA THR A 321 -13.93 31.70 0.41
C THR A 321 -13.25 30.88 -0.69
N LEU A 322 -12.85 31.53 -1.79
CA LEU A 322 -12.06 30.89 -2.84
C LEU A 322 -10.73 30.31 -2.30
N GLU A 323 -10.11 30.98 -1.33
CA GLU A 323 -8.89 30.48 -0.69
C GLU A 323 -9.14 29.19 0.10
N GLN A 324 -10.23 29.15 0.88
CA GLN A 324 -10.64 27.96 1.63
C GLN A 324 -11.05 26.81 0.71
N TYR A 325 -11.75 27.11 -0.38
CA TYR A 325 -12.07 26.15 -1.44
C TYR A 325 -10.79 25.54 -2.01
N ARG A 326 -9.86 26.40 -2.46
CA ARG A 326 -8.57 25.97 -3.03
C ARG A 326 -7.73 25.15 -2.05
N ALA A 327 -7.68 25.55 -0.78
CA ALA A 327 -6.95 24.83 0.26
C ALA A 327 -7.55 23.43 0.52
N ASN A 328 -8.89 23.32 0.59
CA ASN A 328 -9.56 22.03 0.75
C ASN A 328 -9.44 21.14 -0.50
N LEU A 329 -9.44 21.72 -1.69
CA LEU A 329 -9.22 20.98 -2.94
C LEU A 329 -7.79 20.42 -2.98
N LYS A 330 -6.78 21.25 -2.70
CA LYS A 330 -5.37 20.81 -2.62
C LYS A 330 -5.17 19.71 -1.60
N VAL A 331 -5.74 19.83 -0.40
CA VAL A 331 -5.55 18.80 0.65
C VAL A 331 -6.26 17.49 0.29
N THR A 332 -7.43 17.57 -0.34
CA THR A 332 -8.15 16.38 -0.82
C THR A 332 -7.32 15.65 -1.87
N PHE A 333 -6.82 16.39 -2.86
CA PHE A 333 -5.92 15.84 -3.89
C PHE A 333 -4.71 15.15 -3.26
N LEU A 334 -3.93 15.88 -2.46
CA LEU A 334 -2.65 15.38 -1.91
C LEU A 334 -2.84 14.14 -1.02
N THR A 335 -3.78 14.21 -0.08
CA THR A 335 -3.89 13.18 0.96
C THR A 335 -4.62 11.91 0.51
N ALA A 336 -5.45 12.00 -0.53
CA ALA A 336 -6.18 10.85 -1.06
C ALA A 336 -5.29 9.92 -1.90
N HIS A 337 -4.32 10.46 -2.67
CA HIS A 337 -3.47 9.64 -3.53
C HIS A 337 -2.12 9.27 -2.88
N GLU A 338 -1.44 10.22 -2.21
CA GLU A 338 -0.04 10.01 -1.80
C GLU A 338 0.12 8.91 -0.74
N ASN A 339 -0.84 8.82 0.19
CA ASN A 339 -0.85 7.79 1.22
C ASN A 339 -1.12 6.39 0.62
N ALA A 340 -2.06 6.28 -0.33
CA ALA A 340 -2.37 5.02 -1.00
C ALA A 340 -1.19 4.55 -1.87
N GLN A 341 -0.55 5.49 -2.60
CA GLN A 341 0.67 5.24 -3.35
C GLN A 341 1.78 4.62 -2.48
N GLN A 342 2.04 5.21 -1.31
CA GLN A 342 3.10 4.73 -0.41
C GLN A 342 2.75 3.40 0.26
N LEU A 343 1.48 3.19 0.62
CA LEU A 343 1.02 1.90 1.12
C LEU A 343 1.20 0.82 0.05
N LEU A 344 0.87 1.11 -1.21
CA LEU A 344 1.02 0.18 -2.32
C LEU A 344 2.48 -0.17 -2.64
N ASN A 345 3.41 0.80 -2.55
CA ASN A 345 4.85 0.50 -2.62
C ASN A 345 5.24 -0.54 -1.56
N SER A 346 4.73 -0.39 -0.34
CA SER A 346 4.98 -1.33 0.76
C SER A 346 4.29 -2.68 0.52
N THR A 347 3.05 -2.69 0.00
CA THR A 347 2.32 -3.91 -0.40
C THR A 347 3.11 -4.74 -1.39
N ILE A 348 3.60 -4.13 -2.48
CA ILE A 348 4.33 -4.85 -3.52
C ILE A 348 5.64 -5.41 -2.97
N TYR A 349 6.36 -4.65 -2.14
CA TYR A 349 7.58 -5.14 -1.49
C TYR A 349 7.30 -6.33 -0.56
N VAL A 350 6.33 -6.20 0.34
CA VAL A 350 6.02 -7.24 1.34
C VAL A 350 5.53 -8.52 0.66
N LEU A 351 4.58 -8.44 -0.27
CA LEU A 351 4.09 -9.63 -0.95
C LEU A 351 5.12 -10.22 -1.91
N GLY A 352 5.98 -9.37 -2.50
CA GLY A 352 7.08 -9.82 -3.35
C GLY A 352 8.21 -10.51 -2.59
N THR A 353 8.30 -10.33 -1.27
CA THR A 353 9.23 -11.04 -0.38
C THR A 353 8.58 -12.21 0.37
N ASN A 354 7.26 -12.25 0.48
CA ASN A 354 6.51 -13.27 1.23
C ASN A 354 5.59 -14.08 0.32
N LYS A 355 6.17 -15.10 -0.33
CA LYS A 355 5.46 -15.93 -1.31
C LYS A 355 4.28 -16.69 -0.75
N THR A 356 4.41 -17.26 0.46
CA THR A 356 3.31 -17.96 1.12
C THR A 356 2.09 -17.04 1.26
N ILE A 357 2.29 -15.80 1.71
CA ILE A 357 1.20 -14.83 1.90
C ILE A 357 0.59 -14.40 0.57
N GLN A 358 1.43 -14.16 -0.46
CA GLN A 358 0.96 -13.87 -1.82
C GLN A 358 0.10 -15.02 -2.36
N SER A 359 0.51 -16.27 -2.17
CA SER A 359 -0.24 -17.46 -2.58
C SER A 359 -1.54 -17.64 -1.80
N THR A 360 -1.53 -17.47 -0.47
CA THR A 360 -2.75 -17.56 0.36
C THR A 360 -3.76 -16.48 -0.01
N LEU A 361 -3.32 -15.25 -0.27
CA LEU A 361 -4.18 -14.18 -0.81
C LEU A 361 -4.77 -14.54 -2.16
N ARG A 362 -3.94 -15.05 -3.09
CA ARG A 362 -4.42 -15.50 -4.40
C ARG A 362 -5.48 -16.60 -4.25
N THR A 363 -5.28 -17.57 -3.38
CA THR A 363 -6.27 -18.63 -3.13
C THR A 363 -7.60 -18.05 -2.66
N GLU A 364 -7.60 -17.17 -1.65
CA GLU A 364 -8.84 -16.53 -1.17
C GLU A 364 -9.56 -15.77 -2.30
N VAL A 365 -8.80 -15.04 -3.11
CA VAL A 365 -9.31 -14.25 -4.23
C VAL A 365 -9.86 -15.12 -5.36
N LEU A 366 -9.17 -16.19 -5.76
CA LEU A 366 -9.65 -17.11 -6.80
C LEU A 366 -10.92 -17.86 -6.38
N CYS A 367 -11.05 -18.21 -5.09
CA CYS A 367 -12.24 -18.85 -4.56
C CYS A 367 -13.52 -18.00 -4.67
N THR A 368 -13.42 -16.70 -4.98
CA THR A 368 -14.62 -15.88 -5.23
C THR A 368 -15.26 -16.15 -6.59
N ASN A 369 -14.57 -16.83 -7.51
CA ASN A 369 -15.05 -17.16 -8.86
C ASN A 369 -15.61 -15.96 -9.65
N THR A 370 -15.00 -14.78 -9.48
CA THR A 370 -15.39 -13.57 -10.21
C THR A 370 -14.19 -12.69 -10.46
N THR A 371 -14.10 -12.12 -11.65
CA THR A 371 -13.09 -11.12 -12.02
C THR A 371 -13.56 -9.69 -11.76
N SER A 372 -14.82 -9.50 -11.38
CA SER A 372 -15.46 -8.20 -11.17
C SER A 372 -16.10 -8.13 -9.78
N PRO A 373 -15.28 -8.02 -8.71
CA PRO A 373 -15.77 -8.12 -7.34
C PRO A 373 -16.50 -6.84 -6.91
N SER A 374 -17.69 -7.00 -6.33
CA SER A 374 -18.42 -5.87 -5.74
C SER A 374 -17.76 -5.39 -4.44
N PRO A 375 -18.02 -4.13 -4.00
CA PRO A 375 -17.52 -3.65 -2.71
C PRO A 375 -17.94 -4.52 -1.52
N ASP A 376 -19.14 -5.10 -1.56
CA ASP A 376 -19.63 -5.97 -0.49
C ASP A 376 -18.88 -7.32 -0.47
N LEU A 377 -18.58 -7.90 -1.65
CA LEU A 377 -17.73 -9.10 -1.76
C LEU A 377 -16.31 -8.83 -1.26
N LEU A 378 -15.69 -7.71 -1.64
CA LEU A 378 -14.36 -7.33 -1.14
C LEU A 378 -14.35 -7.14 0.39
N ASN A 379 -15.49 -6.75 0.97
CA ASN A 379 -15.64 -6.63 2.41
C ASN A 379 -15.85 -7.96 3.13
N SER A 380 -16.23 -9.02 2.41
CA SER A 380 -16.36 -10.37 2.98
C SER A 380 -15.05 -11.17 2.98
N LEU A 381 -13.95 -10.67 2.40
CA LEU A 381 -12.66 -11.36 2.32
C LEU A 381 -11.78 -11.08 3.57
N PRO A 382 -11.71 -12.01 4.54
CA PRO A 382 -10.98 -11.78 5.79
C PRO A 382 -9.46 -11.68 5.62
N TYR A 383 -8.84 -12.52 4.79
CA TYR A 383 -7.38 -12.55 4.64
C TYR A 383 -6.87 -11.32 3.89
N LEU A 384 -7.56 -10.91 2.82
CA LEU A 384 -7.33 -9.65 2.12
C LEU A 384 -7.43 -8.45 3.06
N THR A 385 -8.48 -8.39 3.87
CA THR A 385 -8.68 -7.31 4.84
C THR A 385 -7.56 -7.29 5.89
N SER A 386 -7.23 -8.45 6.46
CA SER A 386 -6.19 -8.59 7.48
C SER A 386 -4.80 -8.25 6.94
N THR A 387 -4.52 -8.60 5.69
CA THR A 387 -3.24 -8.28 5.05
C THR A 387 -3.06 -6.78 4.88
N ILE A 388 -4.10 -6.05 4.46
CA ILE A 388 -4.08 -4.58 4.38
C ILE A 388 -3.90 -3.94 5.76
N LEU A 389 -4.56 -4.48 6.80
CA LEU A 389 -4.42 -3.97 8.16
C LEU A 389 -3.01 -4.19 8.72
N GLU A 390 -2.39 -5.33 8.42
CA GLU A 390 -1.02 -5.63 8.82
C GLU A 390 0.00 -4.77 8.06
N LEU A 391 -0.23 -4.49 6.77
CA LEU A 391 0.53 -3.50 6.01
C LEU A 391 0.46 -2.12 6.64
N LEU A 392 -0.73 -1.65 7.00
CA LEU A 392 -0.93 -0.36 7.66
C LEU A 392 -0.28 -0.29 9.06
N ARG A 393 -0.07 -1.43 9.72
CA ARG A 393 0.60 -1.52 11.02
C ARG A 393 2.12 -1.42 10.85
N LEU A 394 2.71 -2.23 9.96
CA LEU A 394 4.16 -2.28 9.81
C LEU A 394 4.71 -1.14 8.93
N TYR A 395 3.93 -0.68 7.97
CA TYR A 395 4.28 0.37 7.02
C TYR A 395 3.21 1.47 6.97
N PRO A 396 2.91 2.15 8.10
CA PRO A 396 1.96 3.26 8.10
C PRO A 396 2.52 4.39 7.24
N PRO A 397 1.83 4.83 6.16
CA PRO A 397 2.35 5.90 5.31
C PRO A 397 2.70 7.16 6.13
N VAL A 398 1.83 7.56 7.04
CA VAL A 398 2.12 8.61 8.02
C VAL A 398 2.68 7.96 9.30
N SER A 399 3.98 7.70 9.30
CA SER A 399 4.70 7.06 10.40
C SER A 399 4.86 7.98 11.62
N GLN A 400 5.02 9.29 11.40
CA GLN A 400 5.23 10.30 12.44
C GLN A 400 4.55 11.61 12.07
N LEU A 401 3.90 12.26 13.04
CA LEU A 401 3.29 13.56 12.81
C LEU A 401 3.26 14.44 14.06
N ILE A 402 3.77 15.68 13.93
CA ILE A 402 3.68 16.75 14.95
C ILE A 402 2.68 17.79 14.46
N ASN A 403 1.39 17.51 14.61
CA ASN A 403 0.30 18.33 14.08
C ASN A 403 -0.60 18.95 15.15
N ARG A 404 -0.19 18.93 16.42
CA ARG A 404 -0.99 19.49 17.52
C ARG A 404 -0.22 20.56 18.28
N VAL A 405 -0.95 21.51 18.86
CA VAL A 405 -0.44 22.59 19.68
C VAL A 405 -1.28 22.67 20.94
N THR A 406 -0.64 22.72 22.10
CA THR A 406 -1.36 22.89 23.37
C THR A 406 -2.00 24.28 23.46
N THR A 407 -3.27 24.34 23.84
CA THR A 407 -4.01 25.61 23.99
C THR A 407 -3.86 26.20 25.39
N SER A 408 -3.60 25.35 26.39
CA SER A 408 -3.37 25.71 27.79
C SER A 408 -2.27 24.83 28.41
N PRO A 409 -1.71 25.21 29.57
CA PRO A 409 -0.87 24.32 30.34
C PRO A 409 -1.62 23.03 30.66
N SER A 410 -0.97 21.88 30.45
CA SER A 410 -1.59 20.56 30.60
C SER A 410 -0.59 19.55 31.14
N THR A 411 -1.05 18.36 31.50
CA THR A 411 -0.18 17.26 31.93
C THR A 411 -0.47 16.01 31.11
N LEU A 412 0.39 15.70 30.15
CA LEU A 412 0.23 14.57 29.24
C LEU A 412 0.28 13.25 30.01
N GLY A 413 -0.80 12.48 29.86
CA GLY A 413 -1.01 11.23 30.59
C GLY A 413 -1.04 11.40 32.10
N GLY A 414 -1.28 12.61 32.61
CA GLY A 414 -1.21 12.92 34.04
C GLY A 414 0.20 12.91 34.64
N VAL A 415 1.26 12.77 33.83
CA VAL A 415 2.64 12.62 34.31
C VAL A 415 3.65 13.61 33.72
N ILE A 416 3.46 14.11 32.50
CA ILE A 416 4.42 15.01 31.84
C ILE A 416 3.80 16.41 31.75
N PRO A 417 4.29 17.41 32.52
CA PRO A 417 3.78 18.76 32.42
C PRO A 417 4.19 19.40 31.09
N ILE A 418 3.22 19.91 30.34
CA ILE A 418 3.40 20.54 29.03
C ILE A 418 2.92 22.00 29.11
N PRO A 419 3.80 22.98 28.80
CA PRO A 419 3.39 24.39 28.70
C PRO A 419 2.35 24.62 27.61
N SER A 420 1.61 25.72 27.68
CA SER A 420 0.79 26.18 26.56
C SER A 420 1.66 26.46 25.33
N HIS A 421 1.05 26.38 24.14
CA HIS A 421 1.68 26.61 22.85
C HIS A 421 2.83 25.64 22.48
N THR A 422 2.95 24.53 23.19
CA THR A 422 3.90 23.46 22.90
C THR A 422 3.38 22.60 21.76
N TRP A 423 4.25 22.29 20.81
CA TRP A 423 3.92 21.40 19.70
C TRP A 423 4.08 19.96 20.13
N VAL A 424 3.03 19.17 19.91
CA VAL A 424 2.98 17.76 20.30
C VAL A 424 2.60 16.89 19.10
N GLY A 425 3.11 15.67 19.11
CA GLY A 425 2.92 14.71 18.03
C GLY A 425 2.99 13.27 18.50
N TRP A 426 2.81 12.38 17.54
CA TRP A 426 2.79 10.94 17.74
C TRP A 426 3.65 10.23 16.69
N ASN A 427 4.12 9.04 17.02
CA ASN A 427 4.84 8.15 16.11
C ASN A 427 4.08 6.81 16.02
N ALA A 428 3.37 6.60 14.90
CA ALA A 428 2.60 5.39 14.64
C ALA A 428 3.51 4.18 14.46
N TYR A 429 4.60 4.30 13.72
CA TYR A 429 5.55 3.19 13.49
C TYR A 429 6.06 2.62 14.83
N GLY A 430 6.41 3.48 15.77
CA GLY A 430 6.84 3.08 17.10
C GLY A 430 5.75 2.38 17.90
N VAL A 431 4.52 2.91 17.92
CA VAL A 431 3.37 2.26 18.58
C VAL A 431 3.08 0.89 17.97
N HIS A 432 3.17 0.82 16.64
CA HIS A 432 2.79 -0.34 15.87
C HIS A 432 3.82 -1.46 15.92
N THR A 433 5.09 -1.16 16.23
CA THR A 433 6.19 -2.12 16.34
C THR A 433 6.68 -2.35 17.77
N ASP A 434 6.02 -1.75 18.76
CA ASP A 434 6.32 -1.91 20.18
C ASP A 434 6.03 -3.33 20.65
N THR A 435 7.07 -4.02 21.11
CA THR A 435 6.98 -5.41 21.57
C THR A 435 6.17 -5.58 22.85
N THR A 436 6.01 -4.52 23.65
CA THR A 436 5.15 -4.54 24.84
C THR A 436 3.67 -4.50 24.49
N ILE A 437 3.32 -4.05 23.28
CA ILE A 437 1.94 -3.93 22.78
C ILE A 437 1.58 -5.11 21.87
N TRP A 438 2.51 -5.48 20.99
CA TRP A 438 2.28 -6.44 19.90
C TRP A 438 2.96 -7.79 20.10
N GLY A 439 3.74 -7.96 21.18
CA GLY A 439 4.45 -9.20 21.49
C GLY A 439 5.86 -9.25 20.89
N PRO A 440 6.62 -10.34 21.15
CA PRO A 440 7.99 -10.48 20.67
C PRO A 440 8.10 -10.49 19.14
N ASP A 441 7.03 -10.91 18.47
CA ASP A 441 6.93 -10.98 17.01
C ASP A 441 6.30 -9.72 16.40
N ALA A 442 6.34 -8.58 17.10
CA ALA A 442 5.77 -7.31 16.65
C ALA A 442 6.26 -6.86 15.27
N ARG A 443 7.46 -7.25 14.84
CA ARG A 443 8.00 -6.88 13.53
C ARG A 443 7.73 -7.91 12.44
N ASP A 444 7.20 -9.10 12.78
CA ASP A 444 6.86 -10.11 11.79
C ASP A 444 5.53 -9.74 11.13
N PHE A 445 5.48 -9.87 9.81
CA PHE A 445 4.28 -9.66 9.02
C PHE A 445 3.35 -10.87 9.15
N LYS A 446 2.29 -10.78 9.98
CA LYS A 446 1.30 -11.86 10.16
C LYS A 446 -0.13 -11.32 10.07
N PRO A 447 -0.79 -11.44 8.90
CA PRO A 447 -2.19 -11.04 8.74
C PRO A 447 -3.13 -11.65 9.80
N GLU A 448 -2.89 -12.89 10.20
CA GLU A 448 -3.74 -13.69 11.08
C GLU A 448 -3.92 -13.06 12.48
N ARG A 449 -3.06 -12.11 12.87
CA ARG A 449 -3.18 -11.35 14.13
C ARG A 449 -4.49 -10.56 14.25
N TRP A 450 -5.09 -10.21 13.12
CA TRP A 450 -6.32 -9.41 13.09
C TRP A 450 -7.55 -10.26 13.38
N GLY A 451 -7.55 -11.52 12.95
CA GLY A 451 -8.64 -12.47 13.11
C GLY A 451 -8.80 -13.36 11.88
N MET A 452 -9.57 -14.44 12.02
CA MET A 452 -9.80 -15.42 10.94
C MET A 452 -11.08 -15.13 10.15
N ASP A 453 -11.95 -14.27 10.67
CA ASP A 453 -13.23 -13.92 10.08
C ASP A 453 -13.52 -12.42 10.21
N VAL A 454 -14.46 -11.92 9.40
CA VAL A 454 -14.77 -10.48 9.34
C VAL A 454 -15.17 -9.90 10.70
N LYS A 455 -15.91 -10.64 11.54
CA LYS A 455 -16.38 -10.14 12.84
C LYS A 455 -15.22 -10.06 13.83
N SER A 456 -14.38 -11.09 13.91
CA SER A 456 -13.19 -11.07 14.79
C SER A 456 -12.22 -9.96 14.39
N ILE A 457 -11.99 -9.76 13.08
CA ILE A 457 -11.18 -8.65 12.55
C ILE A 457 -11.73 -7.29 12.99
N GLN A 458 -13.02 -7.04 12.80
CA GLN A 458 -13.64 -5.77 13.20
C GLN A 458 -13.54 -5.52 14.71
N ALA A 459 -13.71 -6.56 15.53
CA ALA A 459 -13.56 -6.47 16.98
C ALA A 459 -12.11 -6.12 17.37
N THR A 460 -11.11 -6.78 16.77
CA THR A 460 -9.69 -6.49 16.99
C THR A 460 -9.33 -5.07 16.59
N VAL A 461 -9.73 -4.63 15.39
CA VAL A 461 -9.49 -3.25 14.91
C VAL A 461 -10.09 -2.23 15.88
N ARG A 462 -11.35 -2.43 16.31
CA ARG A 462 -12.02 -1.54 17.26
C ARG A 462 -11.27 -1.48 18.60
N SER A 463 -10.89 -2.63 19.14
CA SER A 463 -10.16 -2.74 20.41
C SER A 463 -8.81 -2.01 20.33
N LYS A 464 -7.98 -2.37 19.34
CA LYS A 464 -6.64 -1.80 19.13
C LYS A 464 -6.68 -0.30 18.82
N THR A 465 -7.67 0.18 18.06
CA THR A 465 -7.84 1.61 17.77
C THR A 465 -8.26 2.39 19.03
N THR A 466 -9.20 1.85 19.82
CA THR A 466 -9.68 2.51 21.05
C THR A 466 -8.57 2.67 22.08
N ALA A 467 -7.71 1.65 22.19
CA ALA A 467 -6.53 1.66 23.05
C ALA A 467 -5.36 2.46 22.47
N CYS A 468 -5.47 3.04 21.27
CA CYS A 468 -4.36 3.66 20.53
C CYS A 468 -3.15 2.73 20.31
N HIS A 469 -3.39 1.42 20.21
CA HIS A 469 -2.39 0.43 19.78
C HIS A 469 -2.28 0.38 18.26
N PHE A 470 -3.34 0.77 17.54
CA PHE A 470 -3.35 0.89 16.08
C PHE A 470 -3.89 2.28 15.67
N ILE A 471 -2.99 3.17 15.23
CA ILE A 471 -3.31 4.57 14.91
C ILE A 471 -3.00 4.97 13.45
N ALA A 472 -2.99 4.02 12.50
CA ALA A 472 -2.73 4.29 11.08
C ALA A 472 -3.69 5.35 10.48
N PHE A 473 -4.93 5.38 10.96
CA PHE A 473 -5.95 6.36 10.58
C PHE A 473 -6.25 7.39 11.68
N ASN A 474 -5.36 7.58 12.67
CA ASN A 474 -5.65 8.24 13.95
C ASN A 474 -6.84 7.61 14.69
N ALA A 475 -7.25 8.19 15.82
CA ALA A 475 -8.40 7.73 16.60
C ALA A 475 -9.32 8.89 17.03
N HIS A 476 -10.44 8.53 17.67
CA HIS A 476 -11.44 9.44 18.27
C HIS A 476 -12.06 10.43 17.25
N SER A 477 -12.33 11.67 17.67
CA SER A 477 -13.09 12.68 16.90
C SER A 477 -12.38 13.13 15.62
N ARG A 478 -11.05 12.97 15.54
CA ARG A 478 -10.22 13.41 14.42
C ARG A 478 -9.62 12.24 13.64
N LYS A 479 -10.28 11.08 13.64
CA LYS A 479 -9.94 9.93 12.78
C LYS A 479 -10.06 10.29 11.29
N CYS A 480 -9.32 9.59 10.44
CA CYS A 480 -9.31 9.80 9.00
C CYS A 480 -10.72 9.65 8.42
N LEU A 481 -11.21 10.67 7.71
CA LEU A 481 -12.49 10.60 7.02
C LEU A 481 -12.44 9.65 5.82
N GLY A 482 -11.29 9.58 5.14
CA GLY A 482 -11.07 8.71 3.96
C GLY A 482 -10.73 7.25 4.28
N GLN A 483 -10.83 6.79 5.54
CA GLN A 483 -10.47 5.42 5.92
C GLN A 483 -11.23 4.36 5.10
N GLY A 484 -12.54 4.53 4.91
CA GLY A 484 -13.34 3.56 4.13
C GLY A 484 -12.90 3.47 2.67
N PHE A 485 -12.65 4.62 2.04
CA PHE A 485 -12.14 4.68 0.68
C PHE A 485 -10.73 4.09 0.56
N ALA A 486 -9.83 4.40 1.49
CA ALA A 486 -8.48 3.85 1.52
C ALA A 486 -8.49 2.31 1.59
N MET A 487 -9.36 1.73 2.43
CA MET A 487 -9.51 0.28 2.49
C MET A 487 -10.09 -0.29 1.18
N LEU A 488 -11.13 0.34 0.61
CA LEU A 488 -11.77 -0.15 -0.61
C LEU A 488 -10.81 -0.13 -1.81
N GLN A 489 -10.13 1.00 -2.08
CA GLN A 489 -9.23 1.10 -3.24
C GLN A 489 -8.08 0.09 -3.14
N MET A 490 -7.53 -0.13 -1.93
CA MET A 490 -6.47 -1.11 -1.72
C MET A 490 -6.98 -2.54 -1.90
N LYS A 491 -8.21 -2.84 -1.46
CA LYS A 491 -8.84 -4.16 -1.69
C LYS A 491 -9.06 -4.43 -3.18
N VAL A 492 -9.61 -3.48 -3.92
CA VAL A 492 -9.84 -3.59 -5.37
C VAL A 492 -8.52 -3.88 -6.08
N LEU A 493 -7.49 -3.07 -5.82
CA LEU A 493 -6.22 -3.24 -6.48
C LEU A 493 -5.50 -4.53 -6.07
N MET A 494 -5.47 -4.86 -4.77
CA MET A 494 -4.80 -6.08 -4.31
C MET A 494 -5.49 -7.33 -4.85
N PHE A 495 -6.83 -7.33 -4.92
CA PHE A 495 -7.60 -8.38 -5.58
C PHE A 495 -7.14 -8.57 -7.02
N GLU A 496 -7.11 -7.48 -7.80
CA GLU A 496 -6.72 -7.52 -9.21
C GLU A 496 -5.26 -7.98 -9.41
N LEU A 497 -4.33 -7.45 -8.59
CA LEU A 497 -2.91 -7.82 -8.63
C LEU A 497 -2.70 -9.32 -8.37
N VAL A 498 -3.27 -9.85 -7.29
CA VAL A 498 -3.11 -11.29 -6.95
C VAL A 498 -4.01 -12.20 -7.77
N TRP A 499 -4.99 -11.67 -8.50
CA TRP A 499 -5.70 -12.44 -9.52
C TRP A 499 -4.79 -12.69 -10.72
N ARG A 500 -4.17 -11.63 -11.24
CA ARG A 500 -3.51 -11.65 -12.56
C ARG A 500 -2.00 -11.77 -12.58
N ALA A 501 -1.31 -11.53 -11.46
CA ALA A 501 0.14 -11.55 -11.43
C ALA A 501 0.71 -12.28 -10.19
N GLU A 502 1.87 -12.88 -10.36
CA GLU A 502 2.79 -13.27 -9.29
C GLU A 502 4.05 -12.41 -9.43
N TRP A 503 4.71 -12.08 -8.32
CA TRP A 503 5.89 -11.23 -8.41
C TRP A 503 6.89 -11.42 -7.29
N ASP A 504 8.17 -11.21 -7.62
CA ASP A 504 9.33 -11.29 -6.73
C ASP A 504 10.00 -9.93 -6.64
N VAL A 505 10.49 -9.55 -5.46
CA VAL A 505 11.44 -8.43 -5.38
C VAL A 505 12.70 -8.79 -6.16
N HIS A 506 13.21 -7.83 -6.95
CA HIS A 506 14.40 -8.06 -7.75
C HIS A 506 15.60 -8.44 -6.85
N PRO A 507 16.42 -9.45 -7.18
CA PRO A 507 17.49 -9.92 -6.28
C PRO A 507 18.53 -8.85 -5.91
N GLY A 508 18.74 -7.86 -6.78
CA GLY A 508 19.63 -6.72 -6.53
C GLY A 508 18.99 -5.55 -5.78
N TYR A 509 17.73 -5.65 -5.36
CA TYR A 509 17.06 -4.60 -4.59
C TYR A 509 17.31 -4.76 -3.10
N GLU A 510 17.85 -3.72 -2.47
CA GLU A 510 17.96 -3.61 -1.02
C GLU A 510 16.85 -2.69 -0.49
N LEU A 511 16.14 -3.14 0.54
CA LEU A 511 15.09 -2.33 1.15
C LEU A 511 15.71 -1.05 1.72
N LYS A 512 15.21 0.08 1.25
CA LYS A 512 15.50 1.39 1.83
C LYS A 512 14.21 2.18 1.94
N LEU A 513 13.81 2.54 3.15
CA LEU A 513 12.65 3.40 3.33
C LEU A 513 13.00 4.86 3.08
N THR A 514 11.98 5.67 2.77
CA THR A 514 12.12 7.13 2.64
C THR A 514 12.76 7.74 3.88
N SER A 515 13.72 8.66 3.68
CA SER A 515 14.43 9.36 4.76
C SER A 515 13.63 10.49 5.42
N GLY A 516 12.48 10.86 4.83
CA GLY A 516 11.56 11.84 5.37
C GLY A 516 10.26 11.89 4.58
N GLY A 517 9.25 12.56 5.12
CA GLY A 517 7.90 12.58 4.55
C GLY A 517 7.15 11.28 4.81
N ILE A 518 6.44 10.77 3.81
CA ILE A 518 5.60 9.58 3.93
C ILE A 518 6.47 8.33 3.79
N MET A 519 6.30 7.36 4.70
CA MET A 519 7.10 6.13 4.77
C MET A 519 6.73 5.16 3.64
N ALA A 520 7.73 4.72 2.87
CA ALA A 520 7.61 3.67 1.85
C ALA A 520 8.99 3.18 1.37
N PRO A 521 9.06 1.98 0.74
CA PRO A 521 10.22 1.55 -0.03
C PRO A 521 10.58 2.53 -1.17
N LEU A 522 11.85 2.93 -1.24
CA LEU A 522 12.41 3.77 -2.29
C LEU A 522 12.89 2.92 -3.47
N GLY A 523 12.57 3.35 -4.69
CA GLY A 523 13.14 2.78 -5.92
C GLY A 523 12.86 1.29 -6.10
N LEU A 524 11.68 0.83 -5.67
CA LEU A 524 11.33 -0.58 -5.64
C LEU A 524 11.35 -1.18 -7.05
N ARG A 525 12.17 -2.22 -7.23
CA ARG A 525 12.27 -2.99 -8.47
C ARG A 525 11.77 -4.42 -8.26
N VAL A 526 10.85 -4.86 -9.11
CA VAL A 526 10.10 -6.12 -8.95
C VAL A 526 10.03 -6.86 -10.28
N ILE A 527 10.08 -8.19 -10.24
CA ILE A 527 9.90 -9.06 -11.40
C ILE A 527 8.49 -9.62 -11.37
N PHE A 528 7.67 -9.26 -12.34
CA PHE A 528 6.31 -9.80 -12.49
C PHE A 528 6.30 -11.04 -13.39
N ARG A 529 5.33 -11.91 -13.18
CA ARG A 529 5.04 -13.10 -13.97
C ARG A 529 3.54 -13.29 -14.01
N GLU A 530 3.03 -13.80 -15.12
CA GLU A 530 1.69 -14.35 -15.11
C GLU A 530 1.66 -15.57 -14.18
N PRO A 531 0.62 -15.72 -13.35
CA PRO A 531 0.45 -16.89 -12.52
C PRO A 531 0.38 -18.14 -13.40
N ARG A 532 0.92 -19.24 -12.89
CA ARG A 532 0.69 -20.55 -13.49
C ARG A 532 -0.76 -20.94 -13.21
N THR A 533 -1.68 -20.52 -14.07
CA THR A 533 -3.07 -20.97 -14.00
C THR A 533 -3.15 -22.39 -14.53
N LEU A 534 -3.86 -23.26 -13.82
CA LEU A 534 -4.38 -24.49 -14.40
C LEU A 534 -5.41 -24.08 -15.46
N THR A 535 -5.01 -24.06 -16.73
CA THR A 535 -5.93 -23.85 -17.84
C THR A 535 -6.59 -25.18 -18.16
N VAL A 536 -7.89 -25.30 -17.91
CA VAL A 536 -8.68 -26.46 -18.35
C VAL A 536 -9.21 -26.14 -19.74
N GLU A 537 -8.61 -26.74 -20.76
CA GLU A 537 -9.11 -26.65 -22.12
C GLU A 537 -10.14 -27.78 -22.35
N ALA A 538 -11.43 -27.45 -22.28
CA ALA A 538 -12.52 -28.36 -22.61
C ALA A 538 -12.83 -28.31 -24.12
N ASP A 539 -13.40 -29.40 -24.66
CA ASP A 539 -13.97 -29.47 -26.00
C ASP A 539 -12.97 -29.27 -27.18
N LEU A 540 -11.71 -29.72 -27.02
CA LEU A 540 -10.77 -29.79 -28.14
C LEU A 540 -11.09 -30.93 -29.11
N LEU A 541 -10.82 -30.68 -30.40
CA LEU A 541 -10.74 -31.75 -31.39
C LEU A 541 -9.46 -32.57 -31.16
N PHE A 542 -9.52 -33.88 -31.39
CA PHE A 542 -8.36 -34.78 -31.20
C PHE A 542 -7.12 -34.38 -32.01
N ALA A 543 -7.31 -33.87 -33.23
CA ALA A 543 -6.21 -33.39 -34.08
C ALA A 543 -5.47 -32.21 -33.43
N ASP A 544 -6.22 -31.23 -32.91
CA ASP A 544 -5.66 -30.06 -32.24
C ASP A 544 -4.95 -30.44 -30.92
N ALA A 545 -5.50 -31.43 -30.19
CA ALA A 545 -4.91 -31.95 -28.97
C ALA A 545 -3.59 -32.69 -29.23
N LEU A 546 -3.47 -33.41 -30.36
CA LEU A 546 -2.22 -34.05 -30.78
C LEU A 546 -1.15 -33.03 -31.19
N ASP A 547 -1.52 -31.99 -31.94
CA ASP A 547 -0.60 -30.92 -32.35
C ASP A 547 -0.03 -30.16 -31.15
N ARG A 548 -0.82 -29.99 -30.09
CA ARG A 548 -0.48 -29.24 -28.87
C ARG A 548 -0.13 -30.15 -27.69
N ILE A 549 0.18 -31.41 -27.94
CA ILE A 549 0.32 -32.43 -26.87
C ILE A 549 1.46 -32.11 -25.88
N THR A 550 2.48 -31.36 -26.31
CA THR A 550 3.60 -30.93 -25.48
C THR A 550 3.28 -29.75 -24.55
N GLU A 551 2.16 -29.06 -24.75
CA GLU A 551 1.72 -27.93 -23.92
C GLU A 551 1.04 -28.39 -22.62
N HIS A 552 0.65 -29.66 -22.54
CA HIS A 552 -0.15 -30.20 -21.44
C HIS A 552 0.72 -30.87 -20.38
N ASP A 553 0.59 -30.45 -19.12
CA ASP A 553 1.39 -31.00 -18.00
C ASP A 553 0.81 -32.31 -17.40
N ILE A 554 -0.53 -32.45 -17.38
CA ILE A 554 -1.24 -33.58 -16.75
C ILE A 554 -2.50 -33.94 -17.56
N PRO A 555 -2.46 -34.95 -18.46
CA PRO A 555 -3.65 -35.47 -19.11
C PRO A 555 -4.39 -36.37 -18.12
N VAL A 556 -5.69 -36.08 -17.96
CA VAL A 556 -6.59 -36.88 -17.14
C VAL A 556 -7.40 -37.79 -18.04
N ILE A 557 -7.31 -39.11 -17.83
CA ILE A 557 -8.04 -40.13 -18.58
C ILE A 557 -9.22 -40.60 -17.74
N PRO A 558 -10.43 -40.05 -17.96
CA PRO A 558 -11.60 -40.46 -17.22
C PRO A 558 -12.06 -41.85 -17.67
N GLY A 559 -12.59 -42.63 -16.74
CA GLY A 559 -13.35 -43.83 -17.05
C GLY A 559 -14.77 -43.51 -17.51
N ALA A 560 -15.37 -44.46 -18.22
CA ALA A 560 -16.78 -44.43 -18.61
C ALA A 560 -17.47 -45.75 -18.20
N ALA A 561 -18.76 -45.90 -18.53
CA ALA A 561 -19.45 -47.18 -18.37
C ALA A 561 -18.78 -48.27 -19.23
N ALA A 562 -18.81 -49.53 -18.77
CA ALA A 562 -18.10 -50.65 -19.42
C ALA A 562 -18.32 -50.75 -20.94
N PRO A 563 -19.55 -50.65 -21.48
CA PRO A 563 -19.75 -50.77 -22.93
C PRO A 563 -19.07 -49.67 -23.76
N ILE A 564 -18.87 -48.48 -23.17
CA ILE A 564 -18.17 -47.37 -23.83
C ILE A 564 -16.67 -47.66 -23.84
N VAL A 565 -16.11 -48.04 -22.70
CA VAL A 565 -14.68 -48.35 -22.57
C VAL A 565 -14.29 -49.52 -23.46
N GLU A 566 -15.06 -50.60 -23.45
CA GLU A 566 -14.83 -51.78 -24.30
C GLU A 566 -14.80 -51.39 -25.79
N LYS A 567 -15.77 -50.59 -26.24
CA LYS A 567 -15.82 -50.12 -27.62
C LYS A 567 -14.61 -49.25 -28.00
N LEU A 568 -14.11 -48.42 -27.09
CA LEU A 568 -12.92 -47.59 -27.33
C LEU A 568 -11.65 -48.45 -27.40
N VAL A 569 -11.55 -49.46 -26.53
CA VAL A 569 -10.42 -50.42 -26.53
C VAL A 569 -10.40 -51.26 -27.81
N GLU A 570 -11.55 -51.70 -28.31
CA GLU A 570 -11.64 -52.58 -29.50
C GLU A 570 -11.37 -51.87 -30.82
N ASN A 571 -11.70 -50.59 -30.96
CA ASN A 571 -11.67 -49.88 -32.24
C ASN A 571 -10.37 -49.10 -32.50
N GLU A 572 -9.31 -49.30 -31.68
CA GLU A 572 -8.07 -48.49 -31.76
C GLU A 572 -8.36 -46.99 -31.87
N ALA A 573 -9.24 -46.50 -30.98
CA ALA A 573 -9.78 -45.15 -31.08
C ALA A 573 -8.68 -44.08 -30.94
N LEU A 574 -8.91 -42.87 -31.48
CA LEU A 574 -7.94 -41.75 -31.47
C LEU A 574 -7.46 -41.39 -30.05
N GLU A 575 -8.27 -41.70 -29.03
CA GLU A 575 -7.92 -41.61 -27.62
C GLU A 575 -6.68 -42.42 -27.27
N ILE A 576 -6.54 -43.63 -27.82
CA ILE A 576 -5.40 -44.53 -27.58
C ILE A 576 -4.13 -43.96 -28.23
N GLU A 577 -4.23 -43.42 -29.45
CA GLU A 577 -3.12 -42.75 -30.13
C GLU A 577 -2.63 -41.53 -29.33
N LEU A 578 -3.55 -40.73 -28.80
CA LEU A 578 -3.23 -39.57 -27.96
C LEU A 578 -2.49 -39.99 -26.68
N ILE A 579 -2.98 -41.04 -26.00
CA ILE A 579 -2.32 -41.60 -24.82
C ILE A 579 -0.91 -42.11 -25.17
N GLN A 580 -0.77 -42.85 -26.27
CA GLN A 580 0.53 -43.38 -26.72
C GLN A 580 1.52 -42.26 -27.05
N THR A 581 1.06 -41.21 -27.72
CA THR A 581 1.86 -40.05 -28.11
C THR A 581 2.35 -39.30 -26.87
N TYR A 582 1.45 -39.01 -25.92
CA TYR A 582 1.80 -38.36 -24.67
C TYR A 582 2.78 -39.20 -23.83
N ALA A 583 2.52 -40.51 -23.72
CA ALA A 583 3.34 -41.43 -22.95
C ALA A 583 4.78 -41.58 -23.46
N ASN A 584 5.05 -41.19 -24.72
CA ASN A 584 6.37 -41.19 -25.34
C ASN A 584 7.13 -39.85 -25.20
N LEU A 585 6.50 -38.82 -24.64
CA LEU A 585 7.15 -37.52 -24.49
C LEU A 585 8.36 -37.61 -23.55
N ASN A 586 9.40 -36.83 -23.85
CA ASN A 586 10.57 -36.65 -22.99
C ASN A 586 10.77 -35.18 -22.56
N PRO A 587 9.75 -34.51 -21.98
CA PRO A 587 9.82 -33.08 -21.72
C PRO A 587 10.73 -32.79 -20.53
N THR A 588 11.21 -31.55 -20.42
CA THR A 588 12.23 -31.11 -19.44
C THR A 588 11.82 -31.36 -17.98
N ARG A 589 10.52 -31.34 -17.67
CA ARG A 589 9.92 -31.76 -16.39
C ARG A 589 9.20 -33.11 -16.56
N PRO A 590 9.18 -33.99 -15.55
CA PRO A 590 8.49 -35.28 -15.64
C PRO A 590 6.97 -35.04 -15.73
N PRO A 591 6.33 -35.32 -16.88
CA PRO A 591 4.90 -35.14 -17.06
C PRO A 591 4.14 -36.26 -16.34
N ILE A 592 2.88 -36.02 -15.96
CA ILE A 592 2.08 -37.01 -15.21
C ILE A 592 0.92 -37.48 -16.08
N LEU A 593 0.78 -38.79 -16.25
CA LEU A 593 -0.37 -39.41 -16.89
C LEU A 593 -1.29 -39.95 -15.80
N PHE A 594 -2.49 -39.37 -15.69
CA PHE A 594 -3.41 -39.64 -14.59
C PHE A 594 -4.69 -40.32 -15.10
N SER A 595 -5.02 -41.51 -14.59
CA SER A 595 -6.30 -42.15 -14.90
C SER A 595 -7.23 -42.26 -13.70
N VAL A 596 -8.53 -42.13 -13.96
CA VAL A 596 -9.57 -42.22 -12.94
C VAL A 596 -10.58 -43.29 -13.32
N CYS A 597 -11.02 -44.10 -12.35
CA CYS A 597 -12.02 -45.14 -12.55
C CYS A 597 -11.53 -46.16 -13.62
N MET A 598 -12.37 -46.44 -14.63
CA MET A 598 -12.03 -47.36 -15.72
C MET A 598 -11.12 -46.74 -16.81
N GLY A 599 -10.58 -45.53 -16.61
CA GLY A 599 -9.60 -44.94 -17.54
C GLY A 599 -8.33 -45.78 -17.70
N ALA A 600 -7.98 -46.59 -16.70
CA ALA A 600 -6.85 -47.52 -16.75
C ALA A 600 -6.96 -48.56 -17.89
N PHE A 601 -8.16 -48.86 -18.38
CA PHE A 601 -8.34 -49.76 -19.53
C PHE A 601 -7.79 -49.15 -20.82
N LEU A 602 -7.95 -47.84 -21.01
CA LEU A 602 -7.39 -47.13 -22.17
C LEU A 602 -5.85 -47.07 -22.08
N LEU A 603 -5.30 -46.96 -20.87
CA LEU A 603 -3.87 -47.07 -20.63
C LEU A 603 -3.31 -48.47 -20.94
N ALA A 604 -4.06 -49.51 -20.57
CA ALA A 604 -3.72 -50.89 -20.91
C ALA A 604 -3.75 -51.11 -22.43
N ALA A 605 -4.80 -50.63 -23.11
CA ALA A 605 -4.92 -50.69 -24.57
C ALA A 605 -3.80 -49.93 -25.29
N ALA A 606 -3.34 -48.81 -24.70
CA ALA A 606 -2.17 -48.05 -25.17
C ALA A 606 -0.82 -48.78 -24.95
N LYS A 607 -0.81 -49.97 -24.34
CA LYS A 607 0.39 -50.76 -24.01
C LYS A 607 1.36 -50.06 -23.06
N ARG A 608 0.83 -49.35 -22.05
CA ARG A 608 1.63 -48.51 -21.13
C ARG A 608 1.63 -48.94 -19.67
N LEU A 609 1.07 -50.10 -19.33
CA LEU A 609 1.04 -50.54 -17.93
C LEU A 609 2.02 -51.67 -17.60
N SER A 610 2.80 -52.16 -18.56
CA SER A 610 3.76 -53.25 -18.32
C SER A 610 4.77 -52.87 -17.22
N GLY A 611 4.97 -53.77 -16.25
CA GLY A 611 5.88 -53.60 -15.12
C GLY A 611 5.43 -52.62 -14.03
N LEU A 612 4.26 -52.00 -14.17
CA LEU A 612 3.75 -51.01 -13.21
C LEU A 612 2.77 -51.62 -12.21
N THR A 613 2.68 -51.00 -11.04
CA THR A 613 1.57 -51.24 -10.10
C THR A 613 0.45 -50.25 -10.38
N VAL A 614 -0.78 -50.71 -10.57
CA VAL A 614 -1.93 -49.87 -10.92
C VAL A 614 -3.20 -50.29 -10.19
N THR A 615 -4.20 -49.42 -10.16
CA THR A 615 -5.56 -49.71 -9.69
C THR A 615 -6.59 -49.25 -10.73
N THR A 616 -7.82 -49.74 -10.61
CA THR A 616 -8.97 -49.29 -11.41
C THR A 616 -10.26 -49.45 -10.60
N HIS A 617 -11.41 -49.27 -11.25
CA HIS A 617 -12.69 -49.48 -10.60
C HIS A 617 -12.76 -50.83 -9.90
N ARG A 618 -13.22 -50.86 -8.65
CA ARG A 618 -13.20 -52.06 -7.79
C ARG A 618 -13.87 -53.30 -8.39
N TYR A 619 -14.83 -53.11 -9.29
CA TYR A 619 -15.55 -54.19 -9.98
C TYR A 619 -14.93 -54.58 -11.32
N ALA A 620 -13.79 -54.00 -11.68
CA ALA A 620 -13.14 -54.15 -12.97
C ALA A 620 -11.65 -54.49 -12.85
N LEU A 621 -11.18 -54.88 -11.66
CA LEU A 621 -9.77 -55.26 -11.42
C LEU A 621 -9.41 -56.50 -12.24
N ASP A 622 -10.20 -57.57 -12.11
CA ASP A 622 -9.99 -58.83 -12.83
C ASP A 622 -10.06 -58.62 -14.35
N ASN A 623 -11.04 -57.84 -14.83
CA ASN A 623 -11.18 -57.51 -16.25
C ASN A 623 -9.96 -56.72 -16.79
N LEU A 624 -9.36 -55.86 -15.97
CA LEU A 624 -8.15 -55.13 -16.35
C LEU A 624 -6.94 -56.08 -16.39
N GLU A 625 -6.87 -57.07 -15.49
CA GLU A 625 -5.82 -58.09 -15.46
C GLU A 625 -5.85 -58.96 -16.71
N ASP A 626 -7.04 -59.41 -17.10
CA ASP A 626 -7.27 -60.14 -18.35
C ASP A 626 -6.89 -59.29 -19.57
N LEU A 627 -7.24 -58.00 -19.58
CA LEU A 627 -6.85 -57.11 -20.69
C LEU A 627 -5.34 -56.92 -20.77
N CYS A 628 -4.67 -56.64 -19.65
CA CYS A 628 -3.22 -56.47 -19.61
C CYS A 628 -2.50 -57.74 -20.07
N SER A 629 -2.97 -58.91 -19.64
CA SER A 629 -2.39 -60.20 -20.03
C SER A 629 -2.52 -60.45 -21.54
N ARG A 630 -3.65 -60.07 -22.14
CA ARG A 630 -3.86 -60.18 -23.60
C ARG A 630 -3.04 -59.17 -24.41
N VAL A 631 -2.94 -57.93 -23.93
CA VAL A 631 -2.39 -56.80 -24.69
C VAL A 631 -0.87 -56.68 -24.56
N HIS A 632 -0.29 -57.00 -23.41
CA HIS A 632 1.16 -56.89 -23.16
C HIS A 632 1.94 -58.18 -23.49
N GLY A 633 1.28 -59.34 -23.61
CA GLY A 633 1.95 -60.60 -23.98
C GLY A 633 3.11 -60.96 -23.04
N ASP A 634 4.31 -61.20 -23.59
CA ASP A 634 5.51 -61.62 -22.86
C ASP A 634 6.25 -60.48 -22.11
N GLN A 635 5.69 -59.27 -22.06
CA GLN A 635 6.31 -58.16 -21.32
C GLN A 635 6.19 -58.36 -19.78
N GLN A 636 6.83 -57.48 -18.99
CA GLN A 636 6.74 -57.56 -17.54
C GLN A 636 5.27 -57.45 -17.07
N PRO A 637 4.85 -58.28 -16.10
CA PRO A 637 3.46 -58.31 -15.64
C PRO A 637 3.08 -56.98 -14.98
N THR A 638 1.85 -56.54 -15.25
CA THR A 638 1.24 -55.39 -14.56
C THR A 638 0.66 -55.87 -13.22
N HIS A 639 1.01 -55.21 -12.12
CA HIS A 639 0.51 -55.55 -10.79
C HIS A 639 -0.76 -54.75 -10.46
N ILE A 640 -1.92 -55.39 -10.56
CA ILE A 640 -3.19 -54.73 -10.29
C ILE A 640 -3.56 -54.92 -8.81
N VAL A 641 -3.80 -53.82 -8.11
CA VAL A 641 -4.06 -53.83 -6.66
C VAL A 641 -5.35 -53.12 -6.32
N TYR A 642 -6.10 -53.66 -5.36
CA TYR A 642 -7.27 -52.96 -4.81
C TYR A 642 -6.83 -51.86 -3.83
N ARG A 643 -6.59 -50.66 -4.36
CA ARG A 643 -6.33 -49.43 -3.58
C ARG A 643 -7.15 -48.27 -4.11
N ARG A 644 -7.33 -47.24 -3.28
CA ARG A 644 -8.01 -46.00 -3.69
C ARG A 644 -7.27 -45.36 -4.86
N PHE A 645 -5.97 -45.12 -4.69
CA PHE A 645 -5.09 -44.70 -5.77
C PHE A 645 -3.72 -45.38 -5.66
N VAL A 646 -2.95 -45.34 -6.74
CA VAL A 646 -1.60 -45.89 -6.84
C VAL A 646 -0.72 -44.95 -7.67
N ASP A 647 0.39 -44.53 -7.09
CA ASP A 647 1.53 -43.98 -7.84
C ASP A 647 2.31 -45.16 -8.42
N GLY A 648 2.16 -45.37 -9.72
CA GLY A 648 2.73 -46.51 -10.44
C GLY A 648 4.21 -46.35 -10.78
N GLY A 649 4.80 -45.18 -10.52
CA GLY A 649 6.17 -44.85 -10.92
C GLY A 649 6.27 -44.36 -12.36
N TYR A 650 7.47 -44.44 -12.94
CA TYR A 650 7.74 -43.96 -14.29
C TYR A 650 7.48 -45.04 -15.35
N LEU A 651 6.94 -44.62 -16.49
CA LEU A 651 6.82 -45.48 -17.67
C LEU A 651 8.21 -45.91 -18.16
N ASP A 652 8.31 -47.16 -18.62
CA ASP A 652 9.58 -47.71 -19.10
C ASP A 652 10.14 -46.87 -20.27
N GLY A 653 11.43 -46.53 -20.17
CA GLY A 653 12.14 -45.74 -21.17
C GLY A 653 11.74 -44.26 -21.28
N THR A 654 10.87 -43.73 -20.41
CA THR A 654 10.46 -42.30 -20.45
C THR A 654 10.51 -41.62 -19.07
N ARG A 655 10.32 -40.30 -19.06
CA ARG A 655 10.17 -39.52 -17.81
C ARG A 655 8.72 -39.31 -17.39
N VAL A 656 7.77 -39.93 -18.08
CA VAL A 656 6.33 -39.82 -17.79
C VAL A 656 6.01 -40.65 -16.57
N GLN A 657 5.39 -40.04 -15.57
CA GLN A 657 4.94 -40.73 -14.37
C GLN A 657 3.49 -41.19 -14.52
N MET A 658 3.20 -42.41 -14.07
CA MET A 658 1.87 -42.99 -14.10
C MET A 658 1.19 -42.94 -12.74
N ILE A 659 -0.04 -42.43 -12.71
CA ILE A 659 -0.89 -42.43 -11.51
C ILE A 659 -2.28 -42.95 -11.88
N THR A 660 -2.81 -43.86 -11.06
CA THR A 660 -4.10 -44.52 -11.32
C THR A 660 -5.00 -44.47 -10.09
N SER A 661 -6.29 -44.20 -10.31
CA SER A 661 -7.30 -44.06 -9.27
C SER A 661 -8.49 -44.97 -9.49
N GLY A 662 -8.92 -45.69 -8.45
CA GLY A 662 -9.93 -46.74 -8.54
C GLY A 662 -11.39 -46.27 -8.61
N GLY A 663 -11.66 -44.97 -8.75
CA GLY A 663 -13.02 -44.44 -8.83
C GLY A 663 -13.05 -42.93 -8.71
N ILE A 664 -14.21 -42.30 -8.91
CA ILE A 664 -14.33 -40.84 -8.87
C ILE A 664 -13.94 -40.28 -7.49
N SER A 665 -14.46 -40.88 -6.41
CA SER A 665 -14.10 -40.45 -5.05
C SER A 665 -12.65 -40.73 -4.71
N SER A 666 -12.04 -41.77 -5.29
CA SER A 666 -10.61 -42.00 -5.13
C SER A 666 -9.75 -41.02 -5.94
N GLY A 667 -10.25 -40.57 -7.09
CA GLY A 667 -9.59 -39.54 -7.90
C GLY A 667 -9.50 -38.19 -7.19
N LEU A 668 -10.45 -37.88 -6.29
CA LEU A 668 -10.35 -36.71 -5.42
C LEU A 668 -9.17 -36.85 -4.43
N ASP A 669 -9.03 -38.00 -3.78
CA ASP A 669 -7.91 -38.26 -2.86
C ASP A 669 -6.55 -38.17 -3.56
N ASP A 670 -6.47 -38.70 -4.77
CA ASP A 670 -5.27 -38.66 -5.60
C ASP A 670 -4.95 -37.24 -6.10
N THR A 671 -5.98 -36.44 -6.34
CA THR A 671 -5.81 -35.01 -6.62
C THR A 671 -5.16 -34.30 -5.42
N PHE A 672 -5.52 -34.64 -4.18
CA PHE A 672 -4.83 -34.09 -3.00
C PHE A 672 -3.38 -34.56 -2.91
N TYR A 673 -3.09 -35.81 -3.26
CA TYR A 673 -1.72 -36.31 -3.36
C TYR A 673 -0.90 -35.52 -4.40
N LEU A 674 -1.47 -35.28 -5.58
CA LEU A 674 -0.87 -34.47 -6.64
C LEU A 674 -0.61 -33.04 -6.19
N VAL A 675 -1.59 -32.38 -5.58
CA VAL A 675 -1.44 -31.01 -5.06
C VAL A 675 -0.36 -30.96 -3.98
N CYS A 676 -0.35 -31.93 -3.05
CA CYS A 676 0.67 -32.01 -2.01
C CYS A 676 2.07 -32.13 -2.58
N ARG A 677 2.22 -32.88 -3.68
CA ARG A 677 3.51 -33.14 -4.32
C ARG A 677 3.98 -31.99 -5.23
N LEU A 678 3.07 -31.45 -6.05
CA LEU A 678 3.39 -30.41 -7.02
C LEU A 678 3.56 -29.04 -6.37
N LEU A 679 2.85 -28.82 -5.26
CA LEU A 679 2.90 -27.57 -4.49
C LEU A 679 3.51 -27.85 -3.11
N ASN A 680 2.68 -28.15 -2.09
CA ASN A 680 3.11 -28.54 -0.75
C ASN A 680 1.93 -29.08 0.09
N ALA A 681 2.25 -29.67 1.24
CA ALA A 681 1.28 -30.27 2.16
C ALA A 681 0.31 -29.25 2.79
N GLU A 682 0.72 -28.00 3.01
CA GLU A 682 -0.13 -26.96 3.60
C GLU A 682 -1.27 -26.59 2.65
N ILE A 683 -0.98 -26.44 1.35
CA ILE A 683 -1.98 -26.14 0.31
C ILE A 683 -2.93 -27.33 0.15
N ALA A 684 -2.43 -28.56 0.14
CA ALA A 684 -3.28 -29.75 0.06
C ALA A 684 -4.24 -29.85 1.26
N ALA A 685 -3.76 -29.57 2.47
CA ALA A 685 -4.57 -29.56 3.70
C ALA A 685 -5.59 -28.41 3.75
N HIS A 686 -5.34 -27.31 3.03
CA HIS A 686 -6.28 -26.19 2.94
C HIS A 686 -7.46 -26.47 2.00
N ILE A 687 -7.23 -27.27 0.94
CA ILE A 687 -8.24 -27.59 -0.07
C ILE A 687 -9.06 -28.85 0.33
N SER A 688 -8.47 -29.73 1.15
CA SER A 688 -9.15 -30.91 1.73
C SER A 688 -10.10 -30.51 2.86
#